data_AF-A0A0V8S6F9-F1
#
_entry.id   AF-A0A0V8S6F9-F1
#
_cell.length_a   1.000
_cell.length_b   1.000
_cell.length_c   1.000
_cell.angle_alpha   90.00
_cell.angle_beta   90.00
_cell.angle_gamma   90.00
#
_symmetry.space_group_name_H-M   'P 1'
#
loop_
_entity.id
_entity.type
_entity.pdbx_description
1 polymer ?
#
loop_
_entity_poly.entity_id
_entity_poly.type
_entity_poly.pdbx_seq_one_letter_code
_entity_poly.pdbx_strand_id
1 'polypeptide(L)'
;MTSPTRRRAVRAAWAVLTSVTLVAAGGAQAASALSGGGPAPAAATVSDEYKQRFLEQYEKIKDPANGYFSAQGIPYHAVETLMVEAPDYGHETTSETYSYWIWLEALYGQATGEWAPLNAAWKNLETYMIPQKEDQPTNASYDASKPATYAAEYNHPSNYPSQLSSGVSVGRDPLAAELRSTYNSPDIYQMHWLGDVDNVYGFGAAPGPGCQLGPSHQGMSLINTFQRGPQESVWETIPQPTCDDFTSGGRNGFLDIFTGDASYAKQWKYTSASDADARAIEAVYWANKWATEQGKQAQVAETVAKAAKMGDYLRYTLFDKYFKQIGCTSPSCPAGSNRESAHYLLSWYMAWGGALDTSSPWSWRISSSHAHFGYQNPFAAWALANDPALTPKSPTAKADWTKALERQLEFYTWLQSSNGPIAGGATNSWDGAYAQPPAGTPTFYGMAYTEAPVYADPPSNQWFGMQAWGVQRIAELYYETGNAKAKKVLDKWADWVVDHVETDGANWSVPSELTWSGKPDTWNPTNPGSNAGLTVTLKSSGQDVGVAGDTARALLFYAARSGDTAARDTAKDLLDAIWEHNQDGLGVTSVETRGDYQRFDDVYTAGGNGVYVPNGWSGTMPNGDQIKPGVSFLDIRSFYKQDPQWSKVQTALSTGVDPQFTYHRFWAQTAIAGALSDYHRLFESDGTTPTPTPTPTVTPTPTPTPTVTPTPTPTVTPTPTPTPTVTPTPTPTPTSTGACTVRYTASSWNSGFTASVRVTNNGTTALNGWNLRFTFANGQTVQQGWSATWSQSGTSVTATNAAWNGTLAPGASVDIGFNGSHSGTNTAPTSFTLNGATCAVG
;
A
#
# COMPACT_ATOMS: atom_id res chain seq x y z
N MET A 1 -16.47 26.47 -48.75
CA MET A 1 -17.77 26.80 -48.17
C MET A 1 -17.57 27.16 -46.71
N THR A 2 -18.24 28.22 -46.28
CA THR A 2 -18.07 29.07 -45.10
C THR A 2 -17.77 28.38 -43.77
N SER A 3 -16.65 28.77 -43.16
CA SER A 3 -16.32 28.64 -41.73
C SER A 3 -17.16 29.60 -40.87
N PRO A 4 -17.43 29.26 -39.60
CA PRO A 4 -17.37 30.29 -38.57
C PRO A 4 -16.48 29.88 -37.39
N THR A 5 -15.41 30.65 -37.24
CA THR A 5 -14.62 30.89 -36.04
C THR A 5 -15.49 31.19 -34.82
N ARG A 6 -15.35 30.39 -33.74
CA ARG A 6 -15.85 30.73 -32.40
C ARG A 6 -14.75 31.37 -31.55
N ARG A 7 -15.21 32.35 -30.77
CA ARG A 7 -14.47 33.40 -30.06
C ARG A 7 -13.69 32.85 -28.86
N ARG A 8 -12.40 33.20 -28.77
CA ARG A 8 -11.61 33.15 -27.53
C ARG A 8 -12.00 34.35 -26.65
N ALA A 9 -12.42 34.10 -25.41
CA ALA A 9 -12.55 35.14 -24.40
C ALA A 9 -11.17 35.34 -23.75
N VAL A 10 -10.54 36.48 -24.03
CA VAL A 10 -9.32 36.93 -23.35
C VAL A 10 -9.77 37.69 -22.10
N ARG A 11 -9.50 37.16 -20.90
CA ARG A 11 -9.60 37.91 -19.64
C ARG A 11 -8.35 38.78 -19.52
N ALA A 12 -8.48 40.07 -19.80
CA ALA A 12 -7.43 41.06 -19.60
C ALA A 12 -7.50 41.61 -18.16
N ALA A 13 -6.44 41.38 -17.39
CA ALA A 13 -6.19 42.00 -16.10
C ALA A 13 -5.90 43.51 -16.27
N TRP A 14 -6.58 44.34 -15.48
CA TRP A 14 -6.30 45.78 -15.42
C TRP A 14 -5.29 46.05 -14.31
N ALA A 15 -4.03 46.28 -14.70
CA ALA A 15 -3.02 46.87 -13.83
C ALA A 15 -3.03 48.40 -14.04
N VAL A 16 -3.41 49.14 -13.00
CA VAL A 16 -3.29 50.61 -12.98
C VAL A 16 -1.86 50.96 -12.58
N LEU A 17 -1.03 51.35 -13.55
CA LEU A 17 0.25 52.02 -13.32
C LEU A 17 0.02 53.52 -13.15
N THR A 18 0.13 54.03 -11.93
CA THR A 18 0.34 55.45 -11.66
C THR A 18 1.83 55.72 -11.52
N SER A 19 2.41 56.28 -12.58
CA SER A 19 3.77 56.82 -12.61
C SER A 19 3.83 58.15 -11.84
N VAL A 20 4.50 58.16 -10.68
CA VAL A 20 4.90 59.38 -9.97
C VAL A 20 6.36 59.66 -10.24
N THR A 21 6.63 60.72 -10.99
CA THR A 21 7.94 61.36 -11.14
C THR A 21 8.39 61.97 -9.81
N LEU A 22 9.48 61.44 -9.23
CA LEU A 22 10.20 62.08 -8.13
C LEU A 22 11.44 62.81 -8.67
N VAL A 23 11.41 64.14 -8.52
CA VAL A 23 12.52 65.05 -8.75
C VAL A 23 13.55 64.86 -7.63
N ALA A 24 14.80 64.56 -8.00
CA ALA A 24 15.92 64.54 -7.09
C ALA A 24 16.38 65.97 -6.78
N ALA A 25 16.26 66.38 -5.52
CA ALA A 25 16.94 67.55 -4.98
C ALA A 25 17.78 67.11 -3.78
N GLY A 26 19.10 67.28 -3.91
CA GLY A 26 20.06 66.99 -2.86
C GLY A 26 19.98 68.00 -1.71
N GLY A 27 20.16 67.50 -0.50
CA GLY A 27 20.30 68.29 0.71
C GLY A 27 20.73 67.40 1.87
N ALA A 28 22.04 67.35 2.13
CA ALA A 28 22.58 66.74 3.33
C ALA A 28 22.30 67.65 4.53
N GLN A 29 21.70 67.10 5.60
CA GLN A 29 21.86 67.61 6.95
C GLN A 29 21.48 66.53 7.98
N ALA A 30 22.39 66.31 8.93
CA ALA A 30 22.25 65.39 10.04
C ALA A 30 21.51 66.06 11.21
N ALA A 31 20.59 65.35 11.87
CA ALA A 31 20.28 65.57 13.29
C ALA A 31 19.42 64.43 13.90
N SER A 32 19.94 63.88 14.99
CA SER A 32 19.28 63.46 16.24
C SER A 32 18.13 62.44 16.22
N ALA A 33 18.39 61.34 16.93
CA ALA A 33 17.46 60.33 17.39
C ALA A 33 16.28 60.90 18.21
N LEU A 34 15.07 60.47 17.84
CA LEU A 34 13.89 60.45 18.70
C LEU A 34 13.23 59.09 18.56
N SER A 35 13.27 58.30 19.62
CA SER A 35 12.59 57.02 19.78
C SER A 35 11.08 57.24 19.88
N GLY A 36 10.37 57.06 18.76
CA GLY A 36 8.92 56.92 18.74
C GLY A 36 8.57 55.48 18.38
N GLY A 37 8.10 54.71 19.36
CA GLY A 37 7.52 53.38 19.12
C GLY A 37 6.21 53.52 18.36
N GLY A 38 6.25 53.37 17.04
CA GLY A 38 5.07 53.01 16.26
C GLY A 38 4.73 51.55 16.52
N PRO A 39 3.44 51.15 16.47
CA PRO A 39 3.09 49.74 16.56
C PRO A 39 3.85 48.99 15.47
N ALA A 40 4.56 47.94 15.85
CA ALA A 40 5.13 46.99 14.90
C ALA A 40 3.99 46.57 13.95
N PRO A 41 4.24 46.43 12.63
CA PRO A 41 3.27 45.79 11.77
C PRO A 41 2.95 44.44 12.42
N ALA A 42 1.66 44.18 12.68
CA ALA A 42 1.23 42.88 13.13
C ALA A 42 1.85 41.86 12.16
N ALA A 43 2.63 40.91 12.70
CA ALA A 43 3.07 39.78 11.91
C ALA A 43 1.80 39.21 11.26
N ALA A 44 1.78 39.16 9.93
CA ALA A 44 0.68 38.52 9.23
C ALA A 44 0.59 37.11 9.81
N THR A 45 -0.55 36.77 10.43
CA THR A 45 -0.82 35.40 10.85
C THR A 45 -0.75 34.55 9.60
N VAL A 46 0.27 33.71 9.51
CA VAL A 46 0.35 32.66 8.50
C VAL A 46 -0.92 31.85 8.60
N SER A 47 -1.62 31.67 7.47
CA SER A 47 -2.79 30.80 7.43
C SER A 47 -2.30 29.36 7.63
N ASP A 48 -2.76 28.71 8.71
CA ASP A 48 -2.58 27.27 8.94
C ASP A 48 -3.82 26.48 8.49
N GLU A 49 -4.61 27.03 7.57
CA GLU A 49 -5.89 26.46 7.16
C GLU A 49 -5.72 25.05 6.57
N TYR A 50 -4.86 24.85 5.58
CA TYR A 50 -4.73 23.53 4.95
C TYR A 50 -4.07 22.51 5.87
N LYS A 51 -3.25 22.97 6.83
CA LYS A 51 -2.75 22.12 7.92
C LYS A 51 -3.90 21.62 8.80
N GLN A 52 -4.84 22.50 9.16
CA GLN A 52 -6.02 22.12 9.95
C GLN A 52 -6.93 21.17 9.15
N ARG A 53 -7.15 21.43 7.85
CA ARG A 53 -7.90 20.53 6.98
C ARG A 53 -7.24 19.14 6.89
N PHE A 54 -5.92 19.07 6.74
CA PHE A 54 -5.19 17.81 6.81
C PHE A 54 -5.41 17.08 8.14
N LEU A 55 -5.28 17.78 9.27
CA LEU A 55 -5.44 17.16 10.59
C LEU A 55 -6.88 16.69 10.83
N GLU A 56 -7.89 17.44 10.38
CA GLU A 56 -9.29 17.01 10.44
C GLU A 56 -9.52 15.74 9.62
N GLN A 57 -9.00 15.70 8.39
CA GLN A 57 -9.10 14.51 7.53
C GLN A 57 -8.37 13.31 8.13
N TYR A 58 -7.17 13.52 8.70
CA TYR A 58 -6.42 12.51 9.42
C TYR A 58 -7.22 11.97 10.62
N GLU A 59 -7.81 12.85 11.43
CA GLU A 59 -8.66 12.46 12.56
C GLU A 59 -9.85 11.61 12.11
N LYS A 60 -10.52 11.97 11.01
CA LYS A 60 -11.60 11.15 10.43
C LYS A 60 -11.12 9.76 10.00
N ILE A 61 -9.95 9.65 9.37
CA ILE A 61 -9.38 8.35 8.95
C ILE A 61 -9.00 7.50 10.18
N LYS A 62 -8.46 8.13 11.24
CA LYS A 62 -7.95 7.42 12.42
C LYS A 62 -9.01 7.15 13.49
N ASP A 63 -10.19 7.77 13.42
CA ASP A 63 -11.29 7.51 14.35
C ASP A 63 -11.80 6.08 14.19
N PRO A 64 -11.69 5.21 15.22
CA PRO A 64 -12.22 3.85 15.15
C PRO A 64 -13.72 3.78 14.87
N ALA A 65 -14.49 4.85 15.16
CA ALA A 65 -15.91 4.92 14.85
C ALA A 65 -16.20 4.99 13.34
N ASN A 66 -15.23 5.45 12.55
CA ASN A 66 -15.36 5.59 11.10
C ASN A 66 -14.97 4.33 10.32
N GLY A 67 -14.45 3.30 10.99
CA GLY A 67 -14.34 1.95 10.40
C GLY A 67 -13.26 1.74 9.34
N TYR A 68 -12.28 2.64 9.18
CA TYR A 68 -11.18 2.45 8.22
C TYR A 68 -10.23 1.30 8.56
N PHE A 69 -10.20 0.87 9.82
CA PHE A 69 -9.30 -0.16 10.32
C PHE A 69 -10.09 -1.27 11.01
N SER A 70 -9.64 -2.51 10.84
CA SER A 70 -10.13 -3.65 11.59
C SER A 70 -9.74 -3.59 13.07
N ALA A 71 -10.29 -4.50 13.87
CA ALA A 71 -9.91 -4.66 15.28
C ALA A 71 -8.41 -4.99 15.48
N GLN A 72 -7.73 -5.51 14.45
CA GLN A 72 -6.28 -5.78 14.46
C GLN A 72 -5.45 -4.56 14.03
N GLY A 73 -6.09 -3.43 13.75
CA GLY A 73 -5.44 -2.21 13.24
C GLY A 73 -4.97 -2.35 11.79
N ILE A 74 -5.59 -3.24 11.01
CA ILE A 74 -5.31 -3.44 9.58
C ILE A 74 -6.25 -2.52 8.80
N PRO A 75 -5.74 -1.65 7.91
CA PRO A 75 -6.61 -0.79 7.11
C PRO A 75 -7.39 -1.62 6.09
N TYR A 76 -8.68 -1.36 5.93
CA TYR A 76 -9.48 -1.91 4.83
C TYR A 76 -9.24 -1.11 3.54
N HIS A 77 -9.59 -1.68 2.38
CA HIS A 77 -9.56 -0.94 1.11
C HIS A 77 -10.56 0.22 1.13
N ALA A 78 -11.76 -0.01 1.67
CA ALA A 78 -12.73 1.04 1.99
C ALA A 78 -13.52 0.71 3.26
N VAL A 79 -14.19 1.72 3.80
CA VAL A 79 -15.16 1.56 4.90
C VAL A 79 -16.37 0.74 4.46
N GLU A 80 -16.82 0.90 3.22
CA GLU A 80 -17.93 0.14 2.67
C GLU A 80 -17.47 -1.25 2.22
N THR A 81 -18.21 -2.27 2.63
CA THR A 81 -17.95 -3.68 2.30
C THR A 81 -18.29 -4.03 0.85
N LEU A 82 -19.40 -3.50 0.30
CA LEU A 82 -19.82 -3.80 -1.08
C LEU A 82 -19.05 -2.96 -2.09
N MET A 83 -17.95 -3.52 -2.60
CA MET A 83 -17.09 -2.86 -3.58
C MET A 83 -16.30 -3.89 -4.41
N VAL A 84 -16.21 -3.65 -5.72
CA VAL A 84 -15.46 -4.50 -6.65
C VAL A 84 -14.75 -3.61 -7.68
N GLU A 85 -13.42 -3.65 -7.78
CA GLU A 85 -12.66 -2.81 -8.72
C GLU A 85 -11.23 -3.29 -9.02
N ALA A 86 -10.56 -3.85 -8.01
CA ALA A 86 -9.29 -4.55 -8.10
C ALA A 86 -9.21 -5.60 -6.99
N PRO A 87 -9.33 -5.22 -5.70
CA PRO A 87 -9.98 -6.10 -4.73
C PRO A 87 -11.45 -6.27 -5.14
N ASP A 88 -12.03 -7.38 -4.72
CA ASP A 88 -13.40 -7.76 -5.05
C ASP A 88 -14.33 -7.74 -3.84
N TYR A 89 -13.85 -7.23 -2.69
CA TYR A 89 -14.61 -6.92 -1.49
C TYR A 89 -13.94 -5.80 -0.69
N GLY A 90 -14.70 -4.88 -0.11
CA GLY A 90 -14.15 -3.64 0.43
C GLY A 90 -13.36 -3.77 1.73
N HIS A 91 -13.63 -4.82 2.51
CA HIS A 91 -12.84 -5.19 3.68
C HIS A 91 -11.72 -6.19 3.34
N GLU A 92 -11.43 -6.42 2.07
CA GLU A 92 -10.06 -6.78 1.72
C GLU A 92 -9.13 -5.59 1.97
N THR A 93 -7.84 -5.84 1.94
CA THR A 93 -6.81 -4.79 1.93
C THR A 93 -5.75 -5.14 0.93
N THR A 94 -4.94 -4.14 0.58
CA THR A 94 -3.90 -4.28 -0.42
C THR A 94 -2.58 -3.73 0.08
N SER A 95 -1.47 -4.18 -0.52
CA SER A 95 -0.17 -3.54 -0.32
C SER A 95 -0.22 -2.06 -0.70
N GLU A 96 -1.07 -1.68 -1.66
CA GLU A 96 -1.36 -0.28 -1.99
C GLU A 96 -1.93 0.47 -0.78
N THR A 97 -3.02 -0.03 -0.18
CA THR A 97 -3.63 0.55 1.03
C THR A 97 -2.59 0.76 2.13
N TYR A 98 -1.74 -0.25 2.38
CA TYR A 98 -0.64 -0.13 3.33
C TYR A 98 0.37 0.95 2.93
N SER A 99 0.77 1.03 1.66
CA SER A 99 1.70 2.05 1.19
C SER A 99 1.15 3.47 1.35
N TYR A 100 -0.16 3.67 1.14
CA TYR A 100 -0.83 4.93 1.46
C TYR A 100 -0.88 5.17 2.98
N TRP A 101 -1.11 4.15 3.80
CA TRP A 101 -1.08 4.32 5.25
C TRP A 101 0.31 4.77 5.74
N ILE A 102 1.40 4.17 5.23
CA ILE A 102 2.77 4.65 5.52
C ILE A 102 2.93 6.12 5.11
N TRP A 103 2.37 6.51 3.96
CA TRP A 103 2.39 7.91 3.49
C TRP A 103 1.62 8.85 4.42
N LEU A 104 0.42 8.46 4.86
CA LEU A 104 -0.41 9.23 5.79
C LEU A 104 0.34 9.50 7.10
N GLU A 105 1.01 8.49 7.66
CA GLU A 105 1.76 8.64 8.91
C GLU A 105 3.06 9.44 8.72
N ALA A 106 3.68 9.40 7.53
CA ALA A 106 4.80 10.28 7.20
C ALA A 106 4.37 11.76 7.18
N LEU A 107 3.22 12.07 6.57
CA LEU A 107 2.63 13.40 6.57
C LEU A 107 2.23 13.86 7.97
N TYR A 108 1.68 12.96 8.79
CA TYR A 108 1.33 13.27 10.18
C TYR A 108 2.56 13.59 11.02
N GLY A 109 3.63 12.80 10.88
CA GLY A 109 4.92 13.07 11.51
C GLY A 109 5.52 14.40 11.05
N GLN A 110 5.36 14.77 9.78
CA GLN A 110 5.77 16.08 9.27
C GLN A 110 4.99 17.23 9.93
N ALA A 111 3.67 17.12 10.01
CA ALA A 111 2.80 18.18 10.50
C ALA A 111 2.87 18.40 12.02
N THR A 112 3.13 17.33 12.78
CA THR A 112 3.04 17.30 14.25
C THR A 112 4.39 17.07 14.96
N GLY A 113 5.35 16.47 14.24
CA GLY A 113 6.59 15.97 14.82
C GLY A 113 6.47 14.61 15.51
N GLU A 114 5.31 13.95 15.48
CA GLU A 114 5.09 12.66 16.13
C GLU A 114 5.30 11.49 15.17
N TRP A 115 6.40 10.76 15.34
CA TRP A 115 6.83 9.69 14.41
C TRP A 115 6.50 8.26 14.85
N ALA A 116 5.97 8.08 16.06
CA ALA A 116 5.58 6.76 16.55
C ALA A 116 4.51 6.06 15.67
N PRO A 117 3.49 6.76 15.13
CA PRO A 117 2.50 6.16 14.24
C PRO A 117 3.10 5.53 12.98
N LEU A 118 4.10 6.16 12.36
CA LEU A 118 4.79 5.63 11.19
C LEU A 118 5.43 4.26 11.47
N ASN A 119 6.14 4.15 12.59
CA ASN A 119 6.78 2.89 12.99
C ASN A 119 5.73 1.81 13.34
N ALA A 120 4.60 2.21 13.92
CA ALA A 120 3.50 1.29 14.22
C ALA A 120 2.84 0.76 12.92
N ALA A 121 2.63 1.64 11.93
CA ALA A 121 2.11 1.26 10.63
C ALA A 121 3.07 0.30 9.90
N TRP A 122 4.38 0.60 9.89
CA TRP A 122 5.37 -0.30 9.29
C TRP A 122 5.43 -1.66 10.00
N LYS A 123 5.35 -1.68 11.33
CA LYS A 123 5.30 -2.94 12.09
C LYS A 123 4.05 -3.77 11.74
N ASN A 124 2.90 -3.13 11.57
CA ASN A 124 1.66 -3.79 11.18
C ASN A 124 1.79 -4.37 9.75
N LEU A 125 2.32 -3.58 8.82
CA LEU A 125 2.67 -4.01 7.45
C LEU A 125 3.58 -5.25 7.46
N GLU A 126 4.68 -5.20 8.23
CA GLU A 126 5.59 -6.35 8.36
C GLU A 126 4.91 -7.57 8.93
N THR A 127 3.95 -7.40 9.84
CA THR A 127 3.27 -8.51 10.51
C THR A 127 2.28 -9.21 9.58
N TYR A 128 1.52 -8.43 8.80
CA TYR A 128 0.35 -8.96 8.10
C TYR A 128 0.53 -9.06 6.59
N MET A 129 1.35 -8.21 5.96
CA MET A 129 1.50 -8.18 4.50
C MET A 129 2.81 -8.75 4.00
N ILE A 130 3.86 -8.78 4.80
CA ILE A 130 5.12 -9.46 4.42
C ILE A 130 5.05 -10.89 4.95
N PRO A 131 5.12 -11.93 4.10
CA PRO A 131 5.14 -13.32 4.55
C PRO A 131 6.32 -13.59 5.49
N GLN A 132 6.04 -14.15 6.67
CA GLN A 132 7.05 -14.52 7.68
C GLN A 132 7.81 -15.78 7.29
N LYS A 133 8.76 -16.20 8.13
CA LYS A 133 9.57 -17.40 7.84
C LYS A 133 8.71 -18.65 7.69
N GLU A 134 7.68 -18.74 8.51
CA GLU A 134 6.72 -19.85 8.60
C GLU A 134 5.81 -19.90 7.37
N ASP A 135 5.52 -18.75 6.77
CA ASP A 135 4.68 -18.58 5.58
C ASP A 135 5.39 -18.99 4.28
N GLN A 136 6.72 -18.82 4.24
CA GLN A 136 7.56 -19.11 3.07
C GLN A 136 8.73 -20.08 3.39
N PRO A 137 8.43 -21.28 3.94
CA PRO A 137 9.40 -22.12 4.65
C PRO A 137 10.47 -22.77 3.75
N THR A 138 10.18 -22.98 2.46
CA THR A 138 11.02 -23.78 1.56
C THR A 138 11.91 -22.97 0.62
N ASN A 139 12.03 -21.64 0.81
CA ASN A 139 12.94 -20.78 0.04
C ASN A 139 14.40 -21.26 0.03
N ALA A 140 14.84 -22.00 1.06
CA ALA A 140 16.20 -22.55 1.12
C ALA A 140 16.51 -23.54 -0.02
N SER A 141 15.48 -24.12 -0.64
CA SER A 141 15.58 -25.05 -1.78
C SER A 141 15.68 -24.36 -3.14
N TYR A 142 15.57 -23.03 -3.19
CA TYR A 142 15.53 -22.27 -4.44
C TYR A 142 16.80 -22.43 -5.27
N ASP A 143 16.65 -22.78 -6.54
CA ASP A 143 17.74 -22.88 -7.51
C ASP A 143 17.73 -21.68 -8.47
N ALA A 144 18.63 -20.73 -8.22
CA ALA A 144 18.78 -19.53 -9.06
C ALA A 144 19.21 -19.84 -10.51
N SER A 145 19.74 -21.03 -10.79
CA SER A 145 20.05 -21.46 -12.16
C SER A 145 18.84 -21.99 -12.92
N LYS A 146 17.75 -22.29 -12.21
CA LYS A 146 16.45 -22.72 -12.73
C LYS A 146 15.32 -22.06 -11.90
N PRO A 147 15.13 -20.74 -12.04
CA PRO A 147 14.30 -19.94 -11.15
C PRO A 147 12.82 -20.34 -11.15
N ALA A 148 12.30 -20.88 -12.25
CA ALA A 148 10.93 -21.37 -12.38
C ALA A 148 10.82 -22.36 -13.57
N THR A 149 9.64 -22.97 -13.73
CA THR A 149 9.27 -23.67 -14.97
C THR A 149 8.29 -22.79 -15.75
N TYR A 150 8.49 -22.67 -17.06
CA TYR A 150 7.66 -21.82 -17.91
C TYR A 150 6.23 -22.36 -18.04
N ALA A 151 5.26 -21.45 -18.01
CA ALA A 151 3.92 -21.64 -18.53
C ALA A 151 3.54 -20.38 -19.34
N ALA A 152 2.80 -20.57 -20.44
CA ALA A 152 2.32 -19.46 -21.25
C ALA A 152 1.20 -18.71 -20.52
N GLU A 153 1.06 -17.42 -20.77
CA GLU A 153 -0.21 -16.74 -20.53
C GLU A 153 -1.11 -16.94 -21.75
N TYR A 154 -2.42 -16.82 -21.54
CA TYR A 154 -3.40 -16.82 -22.61
C TYR A 154 -4.34 -15.65 -22.46
N ASN A 155 -4.84 -15.13 -23.58
CA ASN A 155 -5.66 -13.92 -23.54
C ASN A 155 -6.97 -14.09 -22.78
N HIS A 156 -7.59 -15.28 -22.81
CA HIS A 156 -8.87 -15.54 -22.15
C HIS A 156 -8.78 -16.57 -21.03
N PRO A 157 -9.57 -16.41 -19.93
CA PRO A 157 -9.64 -17.37 -18.83
C PRO A 157 -9.99 -18.80 -19.25
N SER A 158 -10.72 -18.96 -20.35
CA SER A 158 -11.15 -20.25 -20.88
C SER A 158 -10.04 -21.13 -21.46
N ASN A 159 -8.83 -20.58 -21.62
CA ASN A 159 -7.64 -21.33 -22.04
C ASN A 159 -6.79 -21.82 -20.85
N TYR A 160 -7.24 -21.57 -19.62
CA TYR A 160 -6.60 -22.07 -18.40
C TYR A 160 -7.29 -23.37 -17.93
N PRO A 161 -6.57 -24.29 -17.28
CA PRO A 161 -5.20 -24.15 -16.75
C PRO A 161 -4.09 -24.13 -17.81
N SER A 162 -3.06 -23.30 -17.60
CA SER A 162 -1.91 -23.21 -18.50
C SER A 162 -0.87 -24.29 -18.20
N GLN A 163 -0.51 -25.09 -19.21
CA GLN A 163 0.38 -26.24 -19.04
C GLN A 163 1.84 -25.81 -18.79
N LEU A 164 2.44 -26.33 -17.71
CA LEU A 164 3.88 -26.21 -17.48
C LEU A 164 4.66 -26.91 -18.59
N SER A 165 5.69 -26.23 -19.11
CA SER A 165 6.57 -26.75 -20.15
C SER A 165 8.03 -26.69 -19.71
N SER A 166 8.56 -27.86 -19.33
CA SER A 166 9.97 -28.04 -18.97
C SER A 166 10.93 -27.96 -20.16
N GLY A 167 10.40 -28.02 -21.39
CA GLY A 167 11.18 -27.88 -22.63
C GLY A 167 11.53 -26.44 -22.99
N VAL A 168 10.87 -25.44 -22.38
CA VAL A 168 11.19 -24.02 -22.58
C VAL A 168 12.27 -23.60 -21.60
N SER A 169 13.38 -23.10 -22.11
CA SER A 169 14.49 -22.61 -21.29
C SER A 169 14.09 -21.38 -20.49
N VAL A 170 14.58 -21.26 -19.26
CA VAL A 170 14.46 -20.07 -18.42
C VAL A 170 15.86 -19.49 -18.15
N GLY A 171 15.94 -18.19 -17.88
CA GLY A 171 17.19 -17.53 -17.51
C GLY A 171 17.68 -17.87 -16.11
N ARG A 172 18.76 -17.21 -15.70
CA ARG A 172 19.30 -17.31 -14.35
C ARG A 172 18.92 -16.08 -13.54
N ASP A 173 18.54 -16.30 -12.28
CA ASP A 173 18.35 -15.24 -11.30
C ASP A 173 19.72 -14.77 -10.77
N PRO A 174 20.11 -13.51 -11.02
CA PRO A 174 21.40 -12.98 -10.59
C PRO A 174 21.35 -12.32 -9.20
N LEU A 175 20.19 -12.28 -8.52
CA LEU A 175 19.98 -11.56 -7.25
C LEU A 175 19.99 -12.50 -6.04
N ALA A 176 19.45 -13.71 -6.15
CA ALA A 176 19.23 -14.59 -5.01
C ALA A 176 20.47 -14.80 -4.11
N ALA A 177 21.63 -15.09 -4.70
CA ALA A 177 22.86 -15.33 -3.93
C ALA A 177 23.33 -14.06 -3.20
N GLU A 178 23.24 -12.91 -3.86
CA GLU A 178 23.61 -11.61 -3.31
C GLU A 178 22.70 -11.21 -2.15
N LEU A 179 21.38 -11.28 -2.34
CA LEU A 179 20.39 -10.97 -1.31
C LEU A 179 20.53 -11.90 -0.10
N ARG A 180 20.70 -13.20 -0.34
CA ARG A 180 20.91 -14.19 0.73
C ARG A 180 22.17 -13.88 1.54
N SER A 181 23.27 -13.52 0.88
CA SER A 181 24.50 -13.13 1.56
C SER A 181 24.34 -11.82 2.33
N THR A 182 23.58 -10.87 1.80
CA THR A 182 23.40 -9.53 2.39
C THR A 182 22.54 -9.58 3.66
N TYR A 183 21.47 -10.38 3.64
CA TYR A 183 20.47 -10.41 4.70
C TYR A 183 20.49 -11.68 5.57
N ASN A 184 21.39 -12.62 5.27
CA ASN A 184 21.50 -13.89 5.97
C ASN A 184 20.16 -14.66 6.06
N SER A 185 19.34 -14.55 5.02
CA SER A 185 18.04 -15.22 4.93
C SER A 185 17.75 -15.57 3.46
N PRO A 186 17.16 -16.74 3.16
CA PRO A 186 16.68 -17.04 1.83
C PRO A 186 15.32 -16.39 1.51
N ASP A 187 14.65 -15.80 2.51
CA ASP A 187 13.27 -15.33 2.40
C ASP A 187 13.17 -13.99 1.68
N ILE A 188 12.00 -13.73 1.08
CA ILE A 188 11.69 -12.49 0.37
C ILE A 188 11.10 -11.47 1.33
N TYR A 189 11.59 -10.23 1.27
CA TYR A 189 11.09 -9.11 2.06
C TYR A 189 10.34 -8.12 1.15
N GLN A 190 9.17 -8.53 0.70
CA GLN A 190 8.22 -7.73 -0.07
C GLN A 190 6.81 -7.99 0.44
N MET A 191 5.92 -7.02 0.28
CA MET A 191 4.50 -7.22 0.60
C MET A 191 3.89 -8.22 -0.39
N HIS A 192 3.05 -9.13 0.11
CA HIS A 192 2.00 -9.71 -0.71
C HIS A 192 0.94 -8.64 -1.01
N TRP A 193 0.29 -8.72 -2.18
CA TRP A 193 -0.55 -7.64 -2.66
C TRP A 193 -1.97 -7.62 -2.08
N LEU A 194 -2.56 -8.74 -1.65
CA LEU A 194 -3.97 -8.83 -1.25
C LEU A 194 -4.16 -9.63 0.04
N GLY A 195 -5.06 -9.16 0.89
CA GLY A 195 -5.47 -9.86 2.11
C GLY A 195 -6.95 -9.67 2.42
N ASP A 196 -7.61 -10.75 2.82
CA ASP A 196 -8.97 -10.77 3.35
C ASP A 196 -8.90 -10.50 4.86
N VAL A 197 -9.20 -9.27 5.27
CA VAL A 197 -8.93 -8.79 6.64
C VAL A 197 -9.85 -9.43 7.67
N ASP A 198 -11.10 -9.68 7.28
CA ASP A 198 -12.14 -10.22 8.17
C ASP A 198 -12.37 -11.72 7.98
N ASN A 199 -11.57 -12.37 7.12
CA ASN A 199 -11.71 -13.77 6.73
C ASN A 199 -13.11 -14.06 6.15
N VAL A 200 -13.67 -13.13 5.36
CA VAL A 200 -15.01 -13.27 4.76
C VAL A 200 -15.07 -14.46 3.80
N TYR A 201 -13.96 -14.75 3.10
CA TYR A 201 -13.85 -15.92 2.24
C TYR A 201 -13.71 -17.21 3.04
N GLY A 202 -13.22 -17.12 4.27
CA GLY A 202 -13.14 -18.23 5.21
C GLY A 202 -11.95 -19.16 5.00
N PHE A 203 -10.92 -18.75 4.25
CA PHE A 203 -9.71 -19.57 4.07
C PHE A 203 -8.90 -19.69 5.35
N GLY A 204 -8.74 -18.59 6.10
CA GLY A 204 -7.90 -18.54 7.30
C GLY A 204 -6.41 -18.76 7.00
N ALA A 205 -5.91 -18.25 5.86
CA ALA A 205 -4.49 -18.26 5.49
C ALA A 205 -3.74 -17.15 6.24
N ALA A 206 -3.72 -17.28 7.56
CA ALA A 206 -3.22 -16.26 8.47
C ALA A 206 -1.70 -16.14 8.40
N PRO A 207 -1.14 -14.91 8.29
CA PRO A 207 0.30 -14.68 8.40
C PRO A 207 0.89 -15.39 9.64
N GLY A 208 1.94 -16.18 9.43
CA GLY A 208 2.57 -17.03 10.43
C GLY A 208 2.28 -18.53 10.22
N PRO A 209 1.93 -19.32 11.25
CA PRO A 209 1.86 -20.78 11.12
C PRO A 209 0.55 -21.31 10.49
N GLY A 210 -0.37 -20.44 10.05
CA GLY A 210 -1.70 -20.84 9.61
C GLY A 210 -1.83 -20.97 8.09
N CYS A 211 -1.99 -22.19 7.56
CA CYS A 211 -2.18 -22.38 6.11
C CYS A 211 -3.63 -22.17 5.64
N GLN A 212 -4.57 -22.99 6.13
CA GLN A 212 -6.01 -22.79 5.94
C GLN A 212 -6.73 -23.10 7.25
N LEU A 213 -6.75 -22.12 8.16
CA LEU A 213 -7.39 -22.26 9.48
C LEU A 213 -8.93 -22.32 9.40
N GLY A 214 -9.50 -22.06 8.22
CA GLY A 214 -10.92 -22.22 7.94
C GLY A 214 -11.78 -21.01 8.37
N PRO A 215 -13.10 -21.10 8.18
CA PRO A 215 -14.01 -19.96 8.29
C PRO A 215 -14.26 -19.49 9.73
N SER A 216 -13.86 -20.26 10.73
CA SER A 216 -13.97 -19.85 12.14
C SER A 216 -12.78 -19.00 12.60
N HIS A 217 -11.70 -18.94 11.81
CA HIS A 217 -10.57 -18.07 12.11
C HIS A 217 -11.00 -16.60 12.05
N GLN A 218 -10.49 -15.79 12.97
CA GLN A 218 -10.76 -14.37 13.06
C GLN A 218 -9.51 -13.58 12.67
N GLY A 219 -9.65 -12.65 11.73
CA GLY A 219 -8.58 -11.78 11.27
C GLY A 219 -8.00 -12.17 9.91
N MET A 220 -6.90 -11.53 9.55
CA MET A 220 -6.30 -11.57 8.21
C MET A 220 -6.12 -12.98 7.63
N SER A 221 -6.49 -13.13 6.37
CA SER A 221 -6.17 -14.28 5.51
C SER A 221 -5.52 -13.78 4.21
N LEU A 222 -4.28 -14.16 3.93
CA LEU A 222 -3.61 -13.80 2.68
C LEU A 222 -4.16 -14.63 1.51
N ILE A 223 -4.73 -13.94 0.52
CA ILE A 223 -5.44 -14.52 -0.61
C ILE A 223 -4.95 -13.91 -1.93
N ASN A 224 -5.32 -14.51 -3.05
CA ASN A 224 -5.07 -13.93 -4.37
C ASN A 224 -6.25 -14.24 -5.30
N THR A 225 -6.32 -13.53 -6.43
CA THR A 225 -7.43 -13.61 -7.39
C THR A 225 -6.90 -13.79 -8.81
N PHE A 226 -6.33 -12.74 -9.41
CA PHE A 226 -5.88 -12.72 -10.80
C PHE A 226 -4.78 -13.76 -11.10
N GLN A 227 -5.04 -14.65 -12.06
CA GLN A 227 -4.14 -15.72 -12.51
C GLN A 227 -4.32 -16.11 -13.99
N ARG A 228 -5.35 -15.62 -14.68
CA ARG A 228 -5.82 -16.17 -15.97
C ARG A 228 -5.84 -15.17 -17.13
N GLY A 229 -4.82 -14.31 -17.15
CA GLY A 229 -4.47 -13.50 -18.32
C GLY A 229 -5.26 -12.21 -18.48
N PRO A 230 -5.04 -11.45 -19.57
CA PRO A 230 -5.47 -10.07 -19.71
C PRO A 230 -6.99 -9.86 -19.77
N GLN A 231 -7.78 -10.86 -20.15
CA GLN A 231 -9.25 -10.79 -20.14
C GLN A 231 -9.85 -11.40 -18.86
N GLU A 232 -9.05 -11.70 -17.83
CA GLU A 232 -9.61 -11.97 -16.50
C GLU A 232 -9.81 -10.65 -15.78
N SER A 233 -11.01 -10.09 -15.88
CA SER A 233 -11.40 -8.95 -15.04
C SER A 233 -11.61 -9.38 -13.59
N VAL A 234 -11.74 -8.40 -12.68
CA VAL A 234 -12.05 -8.63 -11.26
C VAL A 234 -13.29 -9.50 -11.06
N TRP A 235 -14.27 -9.40 -11.97
CA TRP A 235 -15.54 -10.14 -11.97
C TRP A 235 -15.40 -11.62 -12.31
N GLU A 236 -14.27 -12.02 -12.88
CA GLU A 236 -14.12 -13.34 -13.48
C GLU A 236 -13.23 -14.26 -12.66
N THR A 237 -12.58 -13.72 -11.64
CA THR A 237 -11.63 -14.42 -10.77
C THR A 237 -12.29 -15.46 -9.88
N ILE A 238 -11.48 -16.45 -9.47
CA ILE A 238 -11.82 -17.40 -8.40
C ILE A 238 -10.83 -17.15 -7.25
N PRO A 239 -11.27 -16.54 -6.13
CA PRO A 239 -10.39 -16.24 -5.00
C PRO A 239 -9.82 -17.51 -4.40
N GLN A 240 -8.54 -17.46 -4.03
CA GLN A 240 -7.78 -18.64 -3.60
C GLN A 240 -6.74 -18.29 -2.52
N PRO A 241 -6.43 -19.22 -1.59
CA PRO A 241 -5.51 -18.94 -0.51
C PRO A 241 -4.05 -18.93 -0.98
N THR A 242 -3.24 -18.02 -0.45
CA THR A 242 -1.79 -18.01 -0.72
C THR A 242 -1.11 -19.31 -0.28
N CYS A 243 -1.61 -19.94 0.78
CA CYS A 243 -1.22 -21.27 1.22
C CYS A 243 -2.29 -22.31 0.83
N ASP A 244 -2.01 -23.14 -0.17
CA ASP A 244 -2.92 -24.16 -0.66
C ASP A 244 -2.49 -25.55 -0.18
N ASP A 245 -3.16 -26.02 0.88
CA ASP A 245 -3.02 -27.37 1.45
C ASP A 245 -4.13 -28.34 1.03
N PHE A 246 -4.92 -27.98 0.02
CA PHE A 246 -6.06 -28.72 -0.54
C PHE A 246 -7.28 -28.85 0.38
N THR A 247 -7.37 -28.03 1.43
CA THR A 247 -8.53 -28.00 2.33
C THR A 247 -9.80 -27.52 1.64
N SER A 248 -9.68 -26.48 0.81
CA SER A 248 -10.78 -25.87 0.04
C SER A 248 -10.49 -25.97 -1.46
N GLY A 249 -11.49 -25.70 -2.32
CA GLY A 249 -11.36 -25.83 -3.76
C GLY A 249 -11.72 -27.23 -4.26
N GLY A 250 -11.04 -27.68 -5.31
CA GLY A 250 -11.21 -29.00 -5.93
C GLY A 250 -10.29 -30.07 -5.33
N ARG A 251 -10.08 -31.17 -6.08
CA ARG A 251 -9.22 -32.29 -5.64
C ARG A 251 -7.78 -31.87 -5.30
N ASN A 252 -7.25 -30.88 -6.02
CA ASN A 252 -5.89 -30.39 -5.88
C ASN A 252 -5.87 -28.95 -5.35
N GLY A 253 -6.83 -28.61 -4.49
CA GLY A 253 -7.06 -27.23 -4.08
C GLY A 253 -7.55 -26.39 -5.26
N PHE A 254 -6.92 -25.23 -5.47
CA PHE A 254 -7.21 -24.34 -6.59
C PHE A 254 -6.16 -24.43 -7.70
N LEU A 255 -5.09 -25.20 -7.51
CA LEU A 255 -3.92 -25.17 -8.39
C LEU A 255 -4.23 -25.54 -9.85
N ASP A 256 -5.02 -26.59 -10.03
CA ASP A 256 -5.31 -27.20 -11.33
C ASP A 256 -6.35 -26.45 -12.16
N ILE A 257 -6.87 -25.33 -11.64
CA ILE A 257 -7.65 -24.37 -12.43
C ILE A 257 -6.78 -23.31 -13.10
N PHE A 258 -5.56 -23.09 -12.58
CA PHE A 258 -4.63 -22.07 -13.06
C PHE A 258 -3.47 -22.67 -13.84
N THR A 259 -2.85 -23.72 -13.32
CA THR A 259 -1.64 -24.32 -13.90
C THR A 259 -1.85 -25.80 -14.14
N GLY A 260 -1.55 -26.26 -15.34
CA GLY A 260 -1.62 -27.67 -15.72
C GLY A 260 -0.30 -28.36 -15.41
N ASP A 261 -0.35 -29.43 -14.61
CA ASP A 261 0.81 -30.26 -14.28
C ASP A 261 0.42 -31.76 -14.22
N ALA A 262 1.42 -32.64 -14.32
CA ALA A 262 1.24 -34.08 -14.20
C ALA A 262 0.86 -34.51 -12.76
N SER A 263 1.22 -33.71 -11.76
CA SER A 263 0.90 -33.92 -10.35
C SER A 263 0.90 -32.61 -9.58
N TYR A 264 0.12 -32.52 -8.51
CA TYR A 264 0.01 -31.31 -7.69
C TYR A 264 0.52 -31.55 -6.28
N ALA A 265 1.27 -30.60 -5.74
CA ALA A 265 1.75 -30.61 -4.36
C ALA A 265 1.18 -29.41 -3.61
N LYS A 266 0.90 -29.63 -2.32
CA LYS A 266 0.53 -28.58 -1.38
C LYS A 266 1.63 -27.51 -1.39
N GLN A 267 1.26 -26.25 -1.55
CA GLN A 267 2.24 -25.19 -1.81
C GLN A 267 1.78 -23.83 -1.29
N TRP A 268 2.75 -22.96 -1.07
CA TRP A 268 2.54 -21.54 -0.76
C TRP A 268 3.02 -20.68 -1.93
N LYS A 269 2.38 -19.54 -2.14
CA LYS A 269 2.70 -18.58 -3.22
C LYS A 269 2.24 -17.18 -2.87
N TYR A 270 3.10 -16.21 -3.17
CA TYR A 270 2.86 -14.79 -2.95
C TYR A 270 3.18 -14.01 -4.23
N THR A 271 2.50 -12.88 -4.37
CA THR A 271 2.69 -11.92 -5.46
C THR A 271 2.78 -10.52 -4.87
N SER A 272 3.82 -9.76 -5.19
CA SER A 272 3.97 -8.36 -4.80
C SER A 272 3.45 -7.42 -5.89
N ALA A 273 2.96 -6.25 -5.48
CA ALA A 273 2.65 -5.14 -6.38
C ALA A 273 3.80 -4.13 -6.31
N SER A 274 4.56 -3.99 -7.40
CA SER A 274 5.83 -3.25 -7.37
C SER A 274 5.66 -1.77 -7.06
N ASP A 275 4.53 -1.19 -7.47
CA ASP A 275 4.20 0.22 -7.30
C ASP A 275 3.92 0.53 -5.82
N ALA A 276 3.29 -0.39 -5.08
CA ALA A 276 3.01 -0.25 -3.65
C ALA A 276 4.30 -0.29 -2.80
N ASP A 277 5.17 -1.28 -3.04
CA ASP A 277 6.49 -1.35 -2.39
C ASP A 277 7.31 -0.07 -2.70
N ALA A 278 7.29 0.41 -3.94
CA ALA A 278 7.96 1.65 -4.33
C ALA A 278 7.37 2.89 -3.63
N ARG A 279 6.03 2.99 -3.52
CA ARG A 279 5.34 4.08 -2.83
C ARG A 279 5.66 4.09 -1.33
N ALA A 280 5.76 2.91 -0.69
CA ALA A 280 6.17 2.82 0.71
C ALA A 280 7.61 3.32 0.93
N ILE A 281 8.53 3.01 0.01
CA ILE A 281 9.91 3.52 0.05
C ILE A 281 9.96 5.03 -0.14
N GLU A 282 9.19 5.55 -1.09
CA GLU A 282 9.03 6.98 -1.37
C GLU A 282 8.48 7.74 -0.14
N ALA A 283 7.45 7.19 0.54
CA ALA A 283 6.93 7.75 1.80
C ALA A 283 8.02 7.84 2.89
N VAL A 284 8.82 6.78 3.03
CA VAL A 284 9.86 6.69 4.06
C VAL A 284 11.05 7.60 3.75
N TYR A 285 11.34 7.90 2.48
CA TYR A 285 12.27 8.97 2.12
C TYR A 285 11.81 10.30 2.72
N TRP A 286 10.56 10.68 2.47
CA TRP A 286 10.03 11.94 2.97
C TRP A 286 9.99 11.97 4.49
N ALA A 287 9.55 10.89 5.13
CA ALA A 287 9.61 10.76 6.58
C ALA A 287 11.02 10.96 7.14
N ASN A 288 12.03 10.34 6.53
CA ASN A 288 13.43 10.51 6.95
C ASN A 288 13.90 11.95 6.79
N LYS A 289 13.59 12.58 5.66
CA LYS A 289 13.93 13.98 5.38
C LYS A 289 13.29 14.92 6.40
N TRP A 290 11.97 14.83 6.58
CA TRP A 290 11.23 15.69 7.51
C TRP A 290 11.59 15.43 8.97
N ALA A 291 11.80 14.18 9.37
CA ALA A 291 12.30 13.86 10.70
C ALA A 291 13.71 14.44 10.92
N THR A 292 14.57 14.44 9.90
CA THR A 292 15.90 15.05 9.97
C THR A 292 15.82 16.57 10.13
N GLU A 293 14.95 17.24 9.36
CA GLU A 293 14.68 18.68 9.48
C GLU A 293 14.20 19.06 10.89
N GLN A 294 13.48 18.15 11.56
CA GLN A 294 13.01 18.30 12.94
C GLN A 294 14.03 17.83 14.00
N GLY A 295 15.20 17.31 13.62
CA GLY A 295 16.17 16.72 14.55
C GLY A 295 15.72 15.41 15.21
N LYS A 296 14.75 14.71 14.61
CA LYS A 296 14.10 13.47 15.06
C LYS A 296 14.42 12.25 14.18
N GLN A 297 15.43 12.31 13.30
CA GLN A 297 15.79 11.22 12.39
C GLN A 297 16.02 9.86 13.09
N ALA A 298 16.52 9.88 14.33
CA ALA A 298 16.72 8.67 15.12
C ALA A 298 15.40 7.92 15.41
N GLN A 299 14.26 8.61 15.39
CA GLN A 299 12.93 8.02 15.64
C GLN A 299 12.42 7.18 14.47
N VAL A 300 12.93 7.41 13.25
CA VAL A 300 12.47 6.70 12.04
C VAL A 300 13.54 5.79 11.43
N ALA A 301 14.76 5.80 11.97
CA ALA A 301 15.92 5.11 11.40
C ALA A 301 15.73 3.61 11.17
N GLU A 302 15.00 2.91 12.04
CA GLU A 302 14.71 1.48 11.85
C GLU A 302 13.81 1.24 10.62
N THR A 303 12.74 2.03 10.50
CA THR A 303 11.82 1.99 9.35
C THR A 303 12.54 2.34 8.05
N VAL A 304 13.46 3.32 8.08
CA VAL A 304 14.31 3.67 6.93
C VAL A 304 15.19 2.48 6.51
N ALA A 305 15.83 1.78 7.45
CA ALA A 305 16.63 0.60 7.15
C ALA A 305 15.80 -0.55 6.55
N LYS A 306 14.53 -0.68 6.97
CA LYS A 306 13.59 -1.66 6.44
C LYS A 306 13.10 -1.30 5.04
N ALA A 307 12.82 -0.02 4.77
CA ALA A 307 12.50 0.46 3.44
C ALA A 307 13.68 0.25 2.45
N ALA A 308 14.92 0.49 2.90
CA ALA A 308 16.11 0.17 2.11
C ALA A 308 16.20 -1.33 1.79
N LYS A 309 15.84 -2.21 2.73
CA LYS A 309 15.76 -3.66 2.50
C LYS A 309 14.66 -4.01 1.50
N MET A 310 13.47 -3.45 1.62
CA MET A 310 12.38 -3.62 0.65
C MET A 310 12.84 -3.21 -0.76
N GLY A 311 13.54 -2.07 -0.88
CA GLY A 311 14.14 -1.61 -2.13
C GLY A 311 15.23 -2.54 -2.69
N ASP A 312 15.88 -3.36 -1.87
CA ASP A 312 16.84 -4.36 -2.35
C ASP A 312 16.12 -5.52 -3.06
N TYR A 313 15.05 -6.03 -2.45
CA TYR A 313 14.22 -7.11 -3.01
C TYR A 313 13.36 -6.64 -4.17
N LEU A 314 12.90 -5.39 -4.16
CA LEU A 314 12.13 -4.80 -5.26
C LEU A 314 12.88 -4.84 -6.59
N ARG A 315 14.22 -4.99 -6.59
CA ARG A 315 15.02 -5.20 -7.80
C ARG A 315 14.61 -6.42 -8.62
N TYR A 316 13.95 -7.42 -8.04
CA TYR A 316 13.40 -8.53 -8.83
C TYR A 316 12.47 -8.05 -9.93
N THR A 317 11.68 -7.00 -9.66
CA THR A 317 10.73 -6.40 -10.60
C THR A 317 11.39 -5.74 -11.82
N LEU A 318 12.73 -5.64 -11.83
CA LEU A 318 13.51 -5.06 -12.93
C LEU A 318 13.82 -6.08 -14.04
N PHE A 319 13.37 -7.33 -13.91
CA PHE A 319 13.72 -8.46 -14.77
C PHE A 319 12.51 -9.06 -15.50
N ASP A 320 12.77 -9.69 -16.65
CA ASP A 320 11.77 -10.50 -17.34
C ASP A 320 11.19 -11.63 -16.46
N LYS A 321 9.91 -11.97 -16.67
CA LYS A 321 9.16 -13.01 -15.92
C LYS A 321 9.94 -14.31 -15.71
N TYR A 322 10.53 -14.84 -16.78
CA TYR A 322 11.31 -16.09 -16.74
C TYR A 322 12.80 -15.82 -17.01
N PHE A 323 13.27 -14.61 -16.71
CA PHE A 323 14.64 -14.17 -16.93
C PHE A 323 15.11 -14.36 -18.39
N LYS A 324 14.22 -14.25 -19.37
CA LYS A 324 14.60 -14.24 -20.79
C LYS A 324 15.33 -12.96 -21.14
N GLN A 325 16.21 -13.01 -22.14
CA GLN A 325 16.85 -11.81 -22.66
C GLN A 325 15.82 -10.78 -23.14
N ILE A 326 16.11 -9.50 -22.98
CA ILE A 326 15.23 -8.44 -23.48
C ILE A 326 15.22 -8.44 -25.02
N GLY A 327 14.04 -8.27 -25.62
CA GLY A 327 13.79 -8.46 -27.06
C GLY A 327 13.38 -9.90 -27.43
N CYS A 328 12.97 -10.70 -26.45
CA CYS A 328 12.53 -12.07 -26.70
C CYS A 328 11.20 -12.10 -27.48
N THR A 329 11.17 -12.86 -28.57
CA THR A 329 10.02 -12.98 -29.47
C THR A 329 9.72 -14.43 -29.87
N SER A 330 10.26 -15.38 -29.11
CA SER A 330 9.91 -16.80 -29.18
C SER A 330 10.16 -17.47 -27.83
N PRO A 331 9.39 -18.49 -27.41
CA PRO A 331 9.75 -19.32 -26.25
C PRO A 331 11.17 -19.92 -26.35
N SER A 332 11.69 -20.11 -27.57
CA SER A 332 13.05 -20.61 -27.82
C SER A 332 14.13 -19.52 -27.78
N CYS A 333 13.79 -18.27 -27.48
CA CYS A 333 14.78 -17.20 -27.36
C CYS A 333 15.81 -17.52 -26.27
N PRO A 334 17.04 -16.96 -26.38
CA PRO A 334 18.09 -17.22 -25.41
C PRO A 334 17.65 -16.92 -23.97
N ALA A 335 18.01 -17.82 -23.07
CA ALA A 335 17.94 -17.60 -21.63
C ALA A 335 18.89 -16.46 -21.23
N GLY A 336 18.41 -15.51 -20.42
CA GLY A 336 19.25 -14.42 -19.94
C GLY A 336 20.22 -14.88 -18.87
N SER A 337 21.40 -14.26 -18.87
CA SER A 337 22.39 -14.37 -17.80
C SER A 337 22.75 -13.00 -17.25
N ASN A 338 23.20 -12.94 -15.99
CA ASN A 338 23.54 -11.68 -15.32
C ASN A 338 22.40 -10.64 -15.41
N ARG A 339 22.61 -9.51 -16.11
CA ARG A 339 21.61 -8.46 -16.29
C ARG A 339 21.02 -8.42 -17.71
N GLU A 340 21.24 -9.44 -18.54
CA GLU A 340 20.70 -9.49 -19.92
C GLU A 340 19.17 -9.58 -19.95
N SER A 341 18.55 -10.06 -18.88
CA SER A 341 17.11 -10.11 -18.68
C SER A 341 16.55 -8.91 -17.91
N ALA A 342 17.39 -7.94 -17.53
CA ALA A 342 16.96 -6.76 -16.80
C ALA A 342 16.45 -5.68 -17.78
N HIS A 343 15.16 -5.40 -17.74
CA HIS A 343 14.59 -4.24 -18.44
C HIS A 343 14.70 -2.95 -17.60
N TYR A 344 15.02 -3.02 -16.30
CA TYR A 344 15.23 -1.86 -15.41
C TYR A 344 14.00 -0.94 -15.26
N LEU A 345 12.81 -1.52 -15.35
CA LEU A 345 11.53 -0.85 -15.09
C LEU A 345 10.84 -1.58 -13.93
N LEU A 346 9.99 -0.91 -13.17
CA LEU A 346 9.10 -1.60 -12.24
C LEU A 346 8.04 -2.35 -13.05
N SER A 347 8.20 -3.67 -13.18
CA SER A 347 7.21 -4.54 -13.84
C SER A 347 5.98 -4.74 -12.95
N TRP A 348 4.86 -5.22 -13.52
CA TRP A 348 3.60 -5.37 -12.78
C TRP A 348 3.70 -6.14 -11.46
N TYR A 349 4.56 -7.16 -11.37
CA TYR A 349 4.72 -7.95 -10.15
C TYR A 349 6.09 -8.62 -10.06
N MET A 350 6.44 -9.04 -8.85
CA MET A 350 7.24 -10.24 -8.61
C MET A 350 6.33 -11.28 -7.95
N ALA A 351 6.55 -12.57 -8.24
CA ALA A 351 5.93 -13.65 -7.49
C ALA A 351 6.96 -14.70 -7.07
N TRP A 352 6.72 -15.34 -5.94
CA TRP A 352 7.53 -16.43 -5.43
C TRP A 352 6.66 -17.45 -4.71
N GLY A 353 7.11 -18.70 -4.70
CA GLY A 353 6.35 -19.79 -4.09
C GLY A 353 7.20 -21.04 -3.88
N GLY A 354 6.62 -22.04 -3.22
CA GLY A 354 7.31 -23.29 -2.93
C GLY A 354 6.41 -24.36 -2.35
N ALA A 355 6.94 -25.58 -2.30
CA ALA A 355 6.27 -26.70 -1.63
C ALA A 355 6.06 -26.37 -0.15
N LEU A 356 4.92 -26.79 0.41
CA LEU A 356 4.73 -26.80 1.87
C LEU A 356 5.53 -27.93 2.54
N ASP A 357 5.75 -29.04 1.83
CA ASP A 357 6.52 -30.17 2.31
C ASP A 357 8.02 -29.84 2.38
N THR A 358 8.54 -29.72 3.61
CA THR A 358 9.95 -29.46 3.87
C THR A 358 10.85 -30.69 3.69
N SER A 359 10.28 -31.89 3.56
CA SER A 359 11.02 -33.13 3.30
C SER A 359 11.31 -33.37 1.82
N SER A 360 10.52 -32.77 0.92
CA SER A 360 10.74 -32.77 -0.53
C SER A 360 10.58 -31.35 -1.10
N PRO A 361 11.43 -30.39 -0.67
CA PRO A 361 11.21 -28.98 -0.94
C PRO A 361 11.59 -28.61 -2.37
N TRP A 362 10.79 -27.72 -2.95
CA TRP A 362 11.12 -26.93 -4.15
C TRP A 362 10.59 -25.52 -3.95
N SER A 363 11.17 -24.55 -4.65
CA SER A 363 10.68 -23.18 -4.70
C SER A 363 11.01 -22.50 -6.02
N TRP A 364 10.27 -21.45 -6.35
CA TRP A 364 10.41 -20.70 -7.59
C TRP A 364 10.26 -19.20 -7.36
N ARG A 365 10.79 -18.42 -8.31
CA ARG A 365 10.64 -16.95 -8.38
C ARG A 365 10.46 -16.56 -9.84
N ILE A 366 9.52 -15.66 -10.07
CA ILE A 366 9.31 -14.99 -11.35
C ILE A 366 9.18 -13.49 -11.10
N SER A 367 9.57 -12.69 -12.09
CA SER A 367 9.18 -11.29 -12.14
C SER A 367 8.02 -11.13 -13.12
N SER A 368 7.95 -10.03 -13.88
CA SER A 368 6.95 -9.82 -14.90
C SER A 368 7.60 -9.20 -16.12
N SER A 369 7.22 -9.70 -17.31
CA SER A 369 7.69 -9.16 -18.58
C SER A 369 6.96 -7.87 -18.98
N HIS A 370 5.94 -7.47 -18.22
CA HIS A 370 5.02 -6.38 -18.56
C HIS A 370 5.26 -5.19 -17.64
N ALA A 371 5.52 -4.02 -18.23
CA ALA A 371 5.75 -2.77 -17.50
C ALA A 371 4.71 -1.72 -17.90
N HIS A 372 4.04 -1.13 -16.91
CA HIS A 372 3.08 -0.04 -17.07
C HIS A 372 3.70 1.27 -16.56
N PHE A 373 3.48 2.40 -17.26
CA PHE A 373 4.09 3.66 -16.86
C PHE A 373 3.63 4.10 -15.44
N GLY A 374 2.35 3.90 -15.11
CA GLY A 374 1.77 4.22 -13.80
C GLY A 374 2.38 3.46 -12.62
N TYR A 375 3.12 2.37 -12.88
CA TYR A 375 3.85 1.61 -11.85
C TYR A 375 5.25 2.20 -11.58
N GLN A 376 5.78 2.97 -12.51
CA GLN A 376 7.14 3.50 -12.38
C GLN A 376 7.20 4.51 -11.24
N ASN A 377 8.35 4.53 -10.56
CA ASN A 377 8.63 5.46 -9.48
C ASN A 377 10.08 5.96 -9.57
N PRO A 378 10.34 6.95 -10.45
CA PRO A 378 11.68 7.52 -10.59
C PRO A 378 12.17 8.20 -9.33
N PHE A 379 11.28 8.68 -8.46
CA PHE A 379 11.66 9.23 -7.18
C PHE A 379 12.26 8.16 -6.25
N ALA A 380 11.56 7.05 -6.04
CA ALA A 380 12.07 5.93 -5.25
C ALA A 380 13.38 5.38 -5.84
N ALA A 381 13.47 5.25 -7.17
CA ALA A 381 14.71 4.83 -7.83
C ALA A 381 15.87 5.80 -7.58
N TRP A 382 15.60 7.12 -7.59
CA TRP A 382 16.60 8.13 -7.24
C TRP A 382 17.01 8.04 -5.77
N ALA A 383 16.05 7.91 -4.84
CA ALA A 383 16.32 7.78 -3.41
C ALA A 383 17.19 6.54 -3.11
N LEU A 384 16.81 5.37 -3.64
CA LEU A 384 17.55 4.11 -3.48
C LEU A 384 18.95 4.13 -4.14
N ALA A 385 19.19 5.02 -5.10
CA ALA A 385 20.49 5.19 -5.75
C ALA A 385 21.38 6.26 -5.08
N ASN A 386 20.79 7.26 -4.43
CA ASN A 386 21.51 8.49 -4.06
C ASN A 386 21.43 8.85 -2.57
N ASP A 387 20.36 8.47 -1.86
CA ASP A 387 20.24 8.72 -0.42
C ASP A 387 21.02 7.64 0.35
N PRO A 388 22.06 7.99 1.13
CA PRO A 388 22.85 7.00 1.88
C PRO A 388 22.06 6.21 2.91
N ALA A 389 20.95 6.75 3.45
CA ALA A 389 20.11 6.08 4.42
C ALA A 389 19.20 5.03 3.78
N LEU A 390 18.81 5.25 2.51
CA LEU A 390 17.93 4.34 1.75
C LEU A 390 18.68 3.46 0.74
N THR A 391 19.92 3.77 0.39
CA THR A 391 20.71 2.94 -0.52
C THR A 391 20.80 1.51 0.02
N PRO A 392 20.30 0.50 -0.72
CA PRO A 392 20.29 -0.86 -0.23
C PRO A 392 21.69 -1.42 0.03
N LYS A 393 21.77 -2.42 0.90
CA LYS A 393 23.05 -2.95 1.39
C LYS A 393 23.75 -3.86 0.39
N SER A 394 23.02 -4.45 -0.56
CA SER A 394 23.63 -5.35 -1.52
C SER A 394 24.62 -4.61 -2.44
N PRO A 395 25.77 -5.24 -2.79
CA PRO A 395 26.82 -4.58 -3.55
C PRO A 395 26.40 -3.99 -4.90
N THR A 396 25.44 -4.62 -5.59
CA THR A 396 25.00 -4.18 -6.94
C THR A 396 23.75 -3.30 -6.93
N ALA A 397 23.03 -3.19 -5.82
CA ALA A 397 21.74 -2.47 -5.80
C ALA A 397 21.85 -1.01 -6.23
N LYS A 398 22.85 -0.27 -5.75
CA LYS A 398 23.03 1.13 -6.16
C LYS A 398 23.16 1.29 -7.67
N ALA A 399 23.91 0.39 -8.32
CA ALA A 399 24.09 0.42 -9.76
C ALA A 399 22.79 0.08 -10.50
N ASP A 400 22.05 -0.92 -10.02
CA ASP A 400 20.76 -1.30 -10.59
C ASP A 400 19.73 -0.15 -10.48
N TRP A 401 19.63 0.50 -9.31
CA TRP A 401 18.72 1.63 -9.10
C TRP A 401 19.12 2.88 -9.87
N THR A 402 20.43 3.13 -10.02
CA THR A 402 20.92 4.20 -10.90
C THR A 402 20.48 3.96 -12.35
N LYS A 403 20.57 2.71 -12.82
CA LYS A 403 20.13 2.36 -14.18
C LYS A 403 18.61 2.39 -14.32
N ALA A 404 17.89 1.97 -13.29
CA ALA A 404 16.43 2.02 -13.24
C ALA A 404 15.92 3.46 -13.30
N LEU A 405 16.51 4.41 -12.56
CA LEU A 405 16.15 5.82 -12.64
C LEU A 405 16.25 6.35 -14.07
N GLU A 406 17.40 6.12 -14.74
CA GLU A 406 17.59 6.55 -16.12
C GLU A 406 16.56 5.92 -17.06
N ARG A 407 16.37 4.60 -16.94
CA ARG A 407 15.48 3.83 -17.80
C ARG A 407 14.02 4.24 -17.64
N GLN A 408 13.57 4.50 -16.41
CA GLN A 408 12.20 4.94 -16.16
C GLN A 408 11.95 6.33 -16.75
N LEU A 409 12.86 7.30 -16.59
CA LEU A 409 12.72 8.62 -17.21
C LEU A 409 12.66 8.56 -18.74
N GLU A 410 13.43 7.67 -19.35
CA GLU A 410 13.37 7.38 -20.78
C GLU A 410 12.04 6.76 -21.19
N PHE A 411 11.48 5.86 -20.36
CA PHE A 411 10.18 5.23 -20.60
C PHE A 411 9.04 6.24 -20.58
N TYR A 412 9.01 7.15 -19.60
CA TYR A 412 8.06 8.27 -19.58
C TYR A 412 8.19 9.15 -20.83
N THR A 413 9.43 9.48 -21.23
CA THR A 413 9.67 10.28 -22.43
C THR A 413 9.17 9.57 -23.69
N TRP A 414 9.43 8.27 -23.80
CA TRP A 414 9.02 7.44 -24.93
C TRP A 414 7.50 7.30 -25.04
N LEU A 415 6.80 7.19 -23.92
CA LEU A 415 5.34 7.00 -23.89
C LEU A 415 4.55 8.30 -23.93
N GLN A 416 5.22 9.45 -23.81
CA GLN A 416 4.53 10.73 -23.80
C GLN A 416 3.87 11.01 -25.16
N SER A 417 2.55 11.09 -25.17
CA SER A 417 1.76 11.42 -26.36
C SER A 417 2.09 12.81 -26.90
N SER A 418 1.74 13.06 -28.16
CA SER A 418 1.93 14.36 -28.80
C SER A 418 1.18 15.50 -28.09
N ASN A 419 0.14 15.21 -27.32
CA ASN A 419 -0.65 16.19 -26.57
C ASN A 419 -0.47 16.17 -25.04
N GLY A 420 0.38 15.31 -24.47
CA GLY A 420 0.85 15.46 -23.08
C GLY A 420 0.81 14.19 -22.22
N PRO A 421 -0.34 13.52 -22.09
CA PRO A 421 -0.46 12.33 -21.24
C PRO A 421 0.40 11.14 -21.69
N ILE A 422 0.63 10.19 -20.79
CA ILE A 422 1.58 9.09 -20.94
C ILE A 422 0.86 7.78 -21.32
N ALA A 423 1.26 7.15 -22.44
CA ALA A 423 0.67 5.89 -22.89
C ALA A 423 1.06 4.69 -22.00
N GLY A 424 0.43 3.53 -22.23
CA GLY A 424 0.41 2.42 -21.28
C GLY A 424 1.77 1.86 -20.93
N GLY A 425 2.45 1.22 -21.88
CA GLY A 425 3.77 0.68 -21.59
C GLY A 425 4.37 -0.25 -22.63
N ALA A 426 5.08 -1.27 -22.15
CA ALA A 426 5.77 -2.23 -23.00
C ALA A 426 5.81 -3.63 -22.38
N THR A 427 6.01 -4.63 -23.22
CA THR A 427 6.21 -6.02 -22.82
C THR A 427 7.43 -6.66 -23.47
N ASN A 428 8.13 -7.50 -22.72
CA ASN A 428 9.14 -8.42 -23.27
C ASN A 428 8.54 -9.78 -23.67
N SER A 429 7.27 -10.04 -23.38
CA SER A 429 6.57 -11.29 -23.66
C SER A 429 5.24 -10.98 -24.33
N TRP A 430 5.27 -10.84 -25.66
CA TRP A 430 4.05 -10.59 -26.44
C TRP A 430 3.05 -11.75 -26.25
N ASP A 431 1.77 -11.41 -26.08
CA ASP A 431 0.68 -12.30 -25.66
C ASP A 431 1.00 -13.14 -24.40
N GLY A 432 1.99 -12.71 -23.61
CA GLY A 432 2.52 -13.42 -22.44
C GLY A 432 3.07 -14.82 -22.75
N ALA A 433 3.36 -15.09 -24.03
CA ALA A 433 3.90 -16.36 -24.51
C ALA A 433 5.22 -16.18 -25.29
N TYR A 434 5.88 -15.02 -25.14
CA TYR A 434 7.01 -14.62 -25.98
C TYR A 434 6.69 -14.77 -27.48
N ALA A 435 5.48 -14.42 -27.90
CA ALA A 435 5.11 -14.46 -29.31
C ALA A 435 5.84 -13.38 -30.12
N GLN A 436 5.78 -13.46 -31.44
CA GLN A 436 6.28 -12.39 -32.31
C GLN A 436 5.28 -11.23 -32.31
N PRO A 437 5.67 -10.00 -31.92
CA PRO A 437 4.81 -8.83 -32.05
C PRO A 437 4.46 -8.57 -33.52
N PRO A 438 3.33 -7.91 -33.82
CA PRO A 438 2.99 -7.49 -35.18
C PRO A 438 4.10 -6.67 -35.83
N ALA A 439 4.30 -6.83 -37.14
CA ALA A 439 5.30 -6.09 -37.89
C ALA A 439 5.12 -4.57 -37.73
N GLY A 440 6.21 -3.84 -37.49
CA GLY A 440 6.18 -2.40 -37.26
C GLY A 440 5.73 -1.99 -35.86
N THR A 441 5.61 -2.92 -34.90
CA THR A 441 5.37 -2.56 -33.49
C THR A 441 6.58 -1.81 -32.93
N PRO A 442 6.40 -0.58 -32.41
CA PRO A 442 7.50 0.19 -31.82
C PRO A 442 8.11 -0.52 -30.62
N THR A 443 9.42 -0.34 -30.42
CA THR A 443 10.12 -0.97 -29.31
C THR A 443 10.82 0.03 -28.40
N PHE A 444 10.91 -0.31 -27.11
CA PHE A 444 11.72 0.36 -26.10
C PHE A 444 12.78 -0.60 -25.58
N TYR A 445 14.04 -0.39 -25.97
CA TYR A 445 15.14 -1.32 -25.67
C TYR A 445 14.86 -2.79 -26.02
N GLY A 446 14.05 -3.03 -27.05
CA GLY A 446 13.64 -4.38 -27.50
C GLY A 446 12.28 -4.84 -26.97
N MET A 447 11.74 -4.23 -25.90
CA MET A 447 10.38 -4.52 -25.43
C MET A 447 9.35 -3.88 -26.38
N ALA A 448 8.28 -4.60 -26.72
CA ALA A 448 7.25 -4.16 -27.64
C ALA A 448 6.23 -3.24 -26.96
N TYR A 449 5.83 -2.14 -27.61
CA TYR A 449 4.77 -1.25 -27.12
C TYR A 449 3.45 -1.97 -26.93
N THR A 450 2.79 -1.72 -25.80
CA THR A 450 1.41 -2.14 -25.54
C THR A 450 0.61 -0.95 -25.01
N GLU A 451 -0.60 -0.77 -25.54
CA GLU A 451 -1.51 0.29 -25.10
C GLU A 451 -2.06 0.01 -23.70
N ALA A 452 -2.36 -1.26 -23.42
CA ALA A 452 -2.90 -1.73 -22.15
C ALA A 452 -2.03 -2.90 -21.61
N PRO A 453 -0.92 -2.61 -20.92
CA PRO A 453 -0.13 -3.64 -20.26
C PRO A 453 -0.97 -4.45 -19.27
N VAL A 454 -0.80 -5.78 -19.28
CA VAL A 454 -1.39 -6.75 -18.33
C VAL A 454 -2.90 -6.97 -18.43
N TYR A 455 -3.74 -5.94 -18.38
CA TYR A 455 -5.20 -6.10 -18.37
C TYR A 455 -5.88 -5.40 -19.54
N ALA A 456 -6.89 -6.06 -20.10
CA ALA A 456 -7.67 -5.64 -21.25
C ALA A 456 -9.19 -5.54 -20.97
N ASP A 457 -9.67 -6.06 -19.83
CA ASP A 457 -11.05 -5.89 -19.35
C ASP A 457 -11.10 -5.29 -17.93
N PRO A 458 -11.14 -3.95 -17.80
CA PRO A 458 -10.93 -2.97 -18.86
C PRO A 458 -9.46 -2.80 -19.26
N PRO A 459 -9.15 -2.10 -20.37
CA PRO A 459 -7.77 -1.73 -20.71
C PRO A 459 -7.08 -0.97 -19.58
N SER A 460 -5.95 -1.48 -19.09
CA SER A 460 -5.28 -0.96 -17.89
C SER A 460 -4.90 0.54 -17.92
N ASN A 461 -4.66 1.09 -19.11
CA ASN A 461 -4.36 2.51 -19.29
C ASN A 461 -5.54 3.37 -19.75
N GLN A 462 -6.77 2.84 -19.69
CA GLN A 462 -7.95 3.69 -19.87
C GLN A 462 -8.16 4.61 -18.66
N TRP A 463 -7.73 4.19 -17.47
CA TRP A 463 -8.01 4.90 -16.23
C TRP A 463 -7.02 6.05 -16.01
N PHE A 464 -7.53 7.27 -15.84
CA PHE A 464 -6.71 8.46 -15.64
C PHE A 464 -5.93 8.44 -14.33
N GLY A 465 -6.35 7.69 -13.31
CA GLY A 465 -5.61 7.58 -12.04
C GLY A 465 -4.15 7.13 -12.22
N MET A 466 -3.85 6.33 -13.25
CA MET A 466 -2.47 5.98 -13.60
C MET A 466 -1.61 7.21 -13.95
N GLN A 467 -2.21 8.24 -14.55
CA GLN A 467 -1.55 9.51 -14.85
C GLN A 467 -1.25 10.24 -13.54
N ALA A 468 -2.26 10.42 -12.68
CA ALA A 468 -2.11 11.12 -11.40
C ALA A 468 -1.01 10.48 -10.54
N TRP A 469 -1.05 9.16 -10.35
CA TRP A 469 -0.06 8.43 -9.56
C TRP A 469 1.35 8.46 -10.16
N GLY A 470 1.49 8.08 -11.43
CA GLY A 470 2.80 8.01 -12.07
C GLY A 470 3.48 9.38 -12.16
N VAL A 471 2.71 10.42 -12.49
CA VAL A 471 3.24 11.77 -12.71
C VAL A 471 3.48 12.53 -11.40
N GLN A 472 2.72 12.27 -10.34
CA GLN A 472 3.03 12.82 -9.00
C GLN A 472 4.47 12.46 -8.57
N ARG A 473 4.91 11.22 -8.78
CA ARG A 473 6.28 10.76 -8.49
C ARG A 473 7.34 11.48 -9.33
N ILE A 474 7.02 11.79 -10.59
CA ILE A 474 7.89 12.61 -11.47
C ILE A 474 7.97 14.05 -10.96
N ALA A 475 6.85 14.61 -10.51
CA ALA A 475 6.77 15.96 -9.96
C ALA A 475 7.60 16.10 -8.69
N GLU A 476 7.54 15.12 -7.79
CA GLU A 476 8.39 15.06 -6.59
C GLU A 476 9.88 14.97 -6.95
N LEU A 477 10.24 14.17 -7.96
CA LEU A 477 11.64 14.08 -8.41
C LEU A 477 12.12 15.42 -8.97
N TYR A 478 11.29 16.08 -9.77
CA TYR A 478 11.62 17.41 -10.29
C TYR A 478 11.74 18.44 -9.17
N TYR A 479 10.83 18.43 -8.20
CA TYR A 479 10.87 19.32 -7.04
C TYR A 479 12.18 19.16 -6.25
N GLU A 480 12.53 17.93 -5.91
CA GLU A 480 13.67 17.62 -5.04
C GLU A 480 15.02 17.87 -5.75
N THR A 481 15.11 17.52 -7.04
CA THR A 481 16.41 17.44 -7.74
C THR A 481 16.58 18.46 -8.85
N GLY A 482 15.50 19.10 -9.32
CA GLY A 482 15.50 19.91 -10.54
C GLY A 482 15.75 19.09 -11.82
N ASN A 483 15.48 17.78 -11.82
CA ASN A 483 15.77 16.90 -12.96
C ASN A 483 15.13 17.41 -14.27
N ALA A 484 15.97 17.72 -15.26
CA ALA A 484 15.52 18.32 -16.51
C ALA A 484 14.70 17.36 -17.40
N LYS A 485 14.90 16.04 -17.31
CA LYS A 485 14.07 15.06 -18.04
C LYS A 485 12.67 15.00 -17.42
N ALA A 486 12.58 14.97 -16.08
CA ALA A 486 11.32 15.05 -15.36
C ALA A 486 10.55 16.33 -15.70
N LYS A 487 11.22 17.49 -15.68
CA LYS A 487 10.62 18.78 -16.07
C LYS A 487 9.97 18.73 -17.46
N LYS A 488 10.66 18.20 -18.46
CA LYS A 488 10.13 18.14 -19.84
C LYS A 488 8.85 17.32 -19.95
N VAL A 489 8.76 16.21 -19.20
CA VAL A 489 7.55 15.40 -19.13
C VAL A 489 6.43 16.19 -18.46
N LEU A 490 6.73 16.82 -17.32
CA LEU A 490 5.77 17.60 -16.52
C LEU A 490 5.23 18.82 -17.25
N ASP A 491 6.07 19.59 -17.93
CA ASP A 491 5.66 20.82 -18.64
C ASP A 491 4.47 20.53 -19.57
N LYS A 492 4.57 19.45 -20.35
CA LYS A 492 3.55 19.06 -21.31
C LYS A 492 2.32 18.39 -20.67
N TRP A 493 2.54 17.63 -19.60
CA TRP A 493 1.44 16.97 -18.88
C TRP A 493 0.60 17.97 -18.10
N ALA A 494 1.24 18.91 -17.38
CA ALA A 494 0.58 19.94 -16.60
C ALA A 494 -0.26 20.86 -17.49
N ASP A 495 0.28 21.28 -18.65
CA ASP A 495 -0.48 22.03 -19.66
C ASP A 495 -1.78 21.30 -20.05
N TRP A 496 -1.70 20.00 -20.31
CA TRP A 496 -2.89 19.21 -20.66
C TRP A 496 -3.85 19.08 -19.49
N VAL A 497 -3.38 18.78 -18.28
CA VAL A 497 -4.24 18.56 -17.12
C VAL A 497 -4.97 19.82 -16.69
N VAL A 498 -4.28 20.97 -16.65
CA VAL A 498 -4.91 22.26 -16.31
C VAL A 498 -6.07 22.58 -17.26
N ASP A 499 -5.95 22.22 -18.54
CA ASP A 499 -7.02 22.42 -19.54
C ASP A 499 -8.22 21.45 -19.39
N HIS A 500 -8.11 20.39 -18.58
CA HIS A 500 -9.14 19.35 -18.44
C HIS A 500 -9.63 19.12 -17.00
N VAL A 501 -9.19 19.95 -16.04
CA VAL A 501 -9.72 19.98 -14.67
C VAL A 501 -10.71 21.13 -14.54
N GLU A 502 -11.90 20.81 -14.06
CA GLU A 502 -12.94 21.80 -13.71
C GLU A 502 -12.94 22.02 -12.20
N THR A 503 -13.02 23.27 -11.76
CA THR A 503 -12.94 23.65 -10.33
C THR A 503 -14.14 24.48 -9.85
N ASP A 504 -15.21 24.56 -10.65
CA ASP A 504 -16.37 25.42 -10.37
C ASP A 504 -17.30 24.83 -9.29
N GLY A 505 -17.01 25.12 -8.03
CA GLY A 505 -17.83 24.75 -6.87
C GLY A 505 -18.19 23.26 -6.89
N ALA A 506 -19.46 22.93 -6.67
CA ALA A 506 -19.93 21.54 -6.64
C ALA A 506 -19.82 20.78 -7.99
N ASN A 507 -19.52 21.48 -9.10
CA ASN A 507 -19.37 20.89 -10.43
C ASN A 507 -17.91 20.55 -10.78
N TRP A 508 -16.99 20.61 -9.82
CA TRP A 508 -15.60 20.22 -10.05
C TRP A 508 -15.52 18.83 -10.68
N SER A 509 -14.53 18.60 -11.53
CA SER A 509 -14.25 17.27 -12.09
C SER A 509 -12.81 17.14 -12.54
N VAL A 510 -12.31 15.91 -12.55
CA VAL A 510 -11.03 15.53 -13.14
C VAL A 510 -11.26 14.52 -14.27
N PRO A 511 -10.32 14.38 -15.21
CA PRO A 511 -10.37 13.29 -16.19
C PRO A 511 -10.55 11.93 -15.51
N SER A 512 -11.39 11.07 -16.09
CA SER A 512 -11.70 9.74 -15.56
C SER A 512 -11.24 8.64 -16.51
N GLU A 513 -11.77 8.62 -17.73
CA GLU A 513 -11.39 7.65 -18.75
C GLU A 513 -10.70 8.31 -19.95
N LEU A 514 -9.70 7.62 -20.49
CA LEU A 514 -8.89 8.02 -21.62
C LEU A 514 -9.09 7.04 -22.79
N THR A 515 -8.97 7.56 -24.02
CA THR A 515 -8.90 6.75 -25.23
C THR A 515 -7.63 7.08 -25.99
N TRP A 516 -6.86 6.04 -26.32
CA TRP A 516 -5.57 6.17 -27.01
C TRP A 516 -5.72 5.93 -28.51
N SER A 517 -4.87 6.57 -29.30
CA SER A 517 -4.81 6.37 -30.75
C SER A 517 -3.37 6.46 -31.24
N GLY A 518 -3.04 5.56 -32.17
CA GLY A 518 -1.71 5.45 -32.76
C GLY A 518 -0.68 4.83 -31.82
N LYS A 519 0.60 5.09 -32.06
CA LYS A 519 1.73 4.44 -31.37
C LYS A 519 2.90 5.40 -31.22
N PRO A 520 3.77 5.24 -30.21
CA PRO A 520 5.00 6.03 -30.12
C PRO A 520 5.96 5.69 -31.26
N ASP A 521 6.96 6.54 -31.49
CA ASP A 521 8.10 6.19 -32.33
C ASP A 521 8.92 5.06 -31.66
N THR A 522 9.71 4.31 -32.42
CA THR A 522 10.67 3.37 -31.79
C THR A 522 11.72 4.15 -31.01
N TRP A 523 11.96 3.75 -29.76
CA TRP A 523 12.87 4.49 -28.88
C TRP A 523 14.30 4.53 -29.43
N ASN A 524 14.88 5.73 -29.43
CA ASN A 524 16.29 5.95 -29.68
C ASN A 524 16.83 6.90 -28.60
N PRO A 525 17.69 6.44 -27.68
CA PRO A 525 18.15 7.26 -26.56
C PRO A 525 19.01 8.46 -27.00
N THR A 526 19.62 8.41 -28.19
CA THR A 526 20.44 9.51 -28.74
C THR A 526 19.64 10.52 -29.54
N ASN A 527 18.47 10.12 -30.05
CA ASN A 527 17.57 10.97 -30.83
C ASN A 527 16.12 10.52 -30.61
N PRO A 528 15.51 10.84 -29.43
CA PRO A 528 14.14 10.45 -29.13
C PRO A 528 13.16 10.95 -30.20
N GLY A 529 12.21 10.09 -30.57
CA GLY A 529 11.13 10.47 -31.49
C GLY A 529 10.21 11.54 -30.91
N SER A 530 9.43 12.19 -31.79
CA SER A 530 8.48 13.23 -31.36
C SER A 530 7.13 12.67 -30.95
N ASN A 531 6.87 11.38 -31.23
CA ASN A 531 5.60 10.72 -31.00
C ASN A 531 4.41 11.43 -31.67
N ALA A 532 4.64 12.06 -32.83
CA ALA A 532 3.61 12.80 -33.55
C ALA A 532 2.38 11.94 -33.94
N GLY A 533 2.54 10.62 -34.00
CA GLY A 533 1.48 9.66 -34.28
C GLY A 533 0.77 9.10 -33.04
N LEU A 534 1.15 9.48 -31.82
CA LEU A 534 0.53 8.99 -30.58
C LEU A 534 -0.28 10.11 -29.93
N THR A 535 -1.59 9.92 -29.78
CA THR A 535 -2.48 10.91 -29.17
C THR A 535 -3.41 10.27 -28.15
N VAL A 536 -3.87 11.05 -27.17
CA VAL A 536 -4.96 10.67 -26.27
C VAL A 536 -6.15 11.60 -26.43
N THR A 537 -7.36 11.08 -26.23
CA THR A 537 -8.60 11.85 -26.12
C THR A 537 -9.26 11.55 -24.77
N LEU A 538 -9.80 12.58 -24.14
CA LEU A 538 -10.61 12.44 -22.93
C LEU A 538 -11.95 11.78 -23.29
N LYS A 539 -12.24 10.62 -22.69
CA LYS A 539 -13.50 9.90 -22.90
C LYS A 539 -14.57 10.36 -21.91
N SER A 540 -14.19 10.58 -20.65
CA SER A 540 -15.10 11.05 -19.60
C SER A 540 -14.35 11.79 -18.50
N SER A 541 -15.05 12.64 -17.76
CA SER A 541 -14.62 13.24 -16.50
C SER A 541 -15.50 12.76 -15.35
N GLY A 542 -15.01 12.85 -14.13
CA GLY A 542 -15.75 12.44 -12.94
C GLY A 542 -15.24 13.12 -11.67
N GLN A 543 -15.88 12.78 -10.55
CA GLN A 543 -15.59 13.30 -9.21
C GLN A 543 -14.89 12.25 -8.34
N ASP A 544 -13.91 11.54 -8.92
CA ASP A 544 -13.04 10.65 -8.16
C ASP A 544 -12.11 11.49 -7.27
N VAL A 545 -12.41 11.51 -5.97
CA VAL A 545 -11.71 12.35 -4.99
C VAL A 545 -10.27 11.90 -4.78
N GLY A 546 -9.97 10.60 -4.93
CA GLY A 546 -8.61 10.09 -4.77
C GLY A 546 -7.72 10.52 -5.94
N VAL A 547 -8.22 10.33 -7.16
CA VAL A 547 -7.54 10.79 -8.38
C VAL A 547 -7.39 12.30 -8.40
N ALA A 548 -8.39 13.05 -7.93
CA ALA A 548 -8.30 14.49 -7.78
C ALA A 548 -7.21 14.92 -6.78
N GLY A 549 -7.11 14.25 -5.63
CA GLY A 549 -6.05 14.47 -4.65
C GLY A 549 -4.66 14.25 -5.24
N ASP A 550 -4.41 13.10 -5.86
CA ASP A 550 -3.10 12.80 -6.46
C ASP A 550 -2.78 13.71 -7.66
N THR A 551 -3.80 14.14 -8.43
CA THR A 551 -3.65 15.15 -9.49
C THR A 551 -3.23 16.51 -8.92
N ALA A 552 -3.88 16.95 -7.83
CA ALA A 552 -3.50 18.17 -7.14
C ALA A 552 -2.06 18.07 -6.62
N ARG A 553 -1.67 16.96 -5.99
CA ARG A 553 -0.28 16.75 -5.53
C ARG A 553 0.73 16.90 -6.67
N ALA A 554 0.49 16.25 -7.82
CA ALA A 554 1.36 16.39 -8.99
C ALA A 554 1.52 17.85 -9.44
N LEU A 555 0.41 18.59 -9.55
CA LEU A 555 0.43 20.00 -9.93
C LEU A 555 1.12 20.88 -8.88
N LEU A 556 0.93 20.61 -7.58
CA LEU A 556 1.55 21.38 -6.49
C LEU A 556 3.07 21.23 -6.48
N PHE A 557 3.59 20.00 -6.56
CA PHE A 557 5.04 19.77 -6.61
C PHE A 557 5.67 20.37 -7.88
N TYR A 558 4.99 20.24 -9.02
CA TYR A 558 5.42 20.87 -10.26
C TYR A 558 5.49 22.40 -10.11
N ALA A 559 4.39 23.03 -9.68
CA ALA A 559 4.26 24.46 -9.52
C ALA A 559 5.25 25.04 -8.51
N ALA A 560 5.49 24.34 -7.39
CA ALA A 560 6.41 24.80 -6.35
C ALA A 560 7.85 24.95 -6.88
N ARG A 561 8.23 24.14 -7.89
CA ARG A 561 9.56 24.19 -8.49
C ARG A 561 9.62 25.01 -9.78
N SER A 562 8.57 24.99 -10.60
CA SER A 562 8.52 25.71 -11.89
C SER A 562 8.13 27.19 -11.73
N GLY A 563 7.40 27.54 -10.67
CA GLY A 563 6.73 28.83 -10.53
C GLY A 563 5.44 28.95 -11.34
N ASP A 564 4.90 27.85 -11.85
CA ASP A 564 3.67 27.82 -12.64
C ASP A 564 2.44 28.12 -11.76
N THR A 565 1.91 29.34 -11.88
CA THR A 565 0.76 29.76 -11.09
C THR A 565 -0.54 29.13 -11.55
N ALA A 566 -0.68 28.75 -12.83
CA ALA A 566 -1.91 28.11 -13.31
C ALA A 566 -2.05 26.71 -12.70
N ALA A 567 -0.97 25.93 -12.70
CA ALA A 567 -0.95 24.63 -12.04
C ALA A 567 -1.24 24.74 -10.53
N ARG A 568 -0.62 25.71 -9.84
CA ARG A 568 -0.89 25.96 -8.40
C ARG A 568 -2.35 26.30 -8.16
N ASP A 569 -2.89 27.26 -8.91
CA ASP A 569 -4.23 27.79 -8.69
C ASP A 569 -5.30 26.74 -9.03
N THR A 570 -5.13 25.96 -10.11
CA THR A 570 -6.00 24.81 -10.43
C THR A 570 -6.00 23.78 -9.29
N ALA A 571 -4.83 23.43 -8.75
CA ALA A 571 -4.76 22.49 -7.64
C ALA A 571 -5.42 23.02 -6.37
N LYS A 572 -5.21 24.30 -6.05
CA LYS A 572 -5.83 24.97 -4.91
C LYS A 572 -7.36 24.99 -5.03
N ASP A 573 -7.86 25.47 -6.16
CA ASP A 573 -9.29 25.63 -6.42
C ASP A 573 -10.00 24.26 -6.41
N LEU A 574 -9.34 23.22 -6.93
CA LEU A 574 -9.84 21.85 -6.86
C LEU A 574 -9.97 21.35 -5.41
N LEU A 575 -8.94 21.58 -4.58
CA LEU A 575 -8.98 21.20 -3.16
C LEU A 575 -10.03 21.97 -2.38
N ASP A 576 -10.24 23.26 -2.68
CA ASP A 576 -11.28 24.06 -2.06
C ASP A 576 -12.68 23.60 -2.45
N ALA A 577 -12.92 23.33 -3.73
CA ALA A 577 -14.19 22.82 -4.22
C ALA A 577 -14.56 21.47 -3.58
N ILE A 578 -13.59 20.55 -3.50
CA ILE A 578 -13.77 19.25 -2.84
C ILE A 578 -14.06 19.44 -1.34
N TRP A 579 -13.28 20.28 -0.66
CA TRP A 579 -13.44 20.49 0.78
C TRP A 579 -14.79 21.15 1.13
N GLU A 580 -15.29 22.05 0.28
CA GLU A 580 -16.57 22.73 0.50
C GLU A 580 -17.78 21.84 0.19
N HIS A 581 -17.69 20.95 -0.80
CA HIS A 581 -18.87 20.29 -1.37
C HIS A 581 -18.93 18.76 -1.21
N ASN A 582 -17.84 18.11 -0.81
CA ASN A 582 -17.74 16.65 -0.82
C ASN A 582 -17.42 16.03 0.53
N GLN A 583 -17.59 16.78 1.63
CA GLN A 583 -17.39 16.23 2.96
C GLN A 583 -18.61 15.53 3.53
N ASP A 584 -18.33 14.49 4.31
CA ASP A 584 -19.27 13.91 5.26
C ASP A 584 -18.57 13.57 6.60
N GLY A 585 -19.23 12.75 7.43
CA GLY A 585 -18.71 12.34 8.74
C GLY A 585 -17.55 11.35 8.68
N LEU A 586 -17.38 10.63 7.58
CA LEU A 586 -16.33 9.63 7.39
C LEU A 586 -15.11 10.21 6.66
N GLY A 587 -15.30 11.24 5.84
CA GLY A 587 -14.19 11.88 5.13
C GLY A 587 -14.66 12.78 3.99
N VAL A 588 -14.09 12.53 2.82
CA VAL A 588 -14.40 13.21 1.56
C VAL A 588 -14.84 12.16 0.53
N THR A 589 -15.95 12.41 -0.16
CA THR A 589 -16.55 11.42 -1.06
C THR A 589 -17.47 12.06 -2.11
N SER A 590 -17.80 11.29 -3.13
CA SER A 590 -18.71 11.67 -4.21
C SER A 590 -19.67 10.52 -4.51
N VAL A 591 -20.81 10.83 -5.12
CA VAL A 591 -21.71 9.78 -5.61
C VAL A 591 -21.14 9.18 -6.89
N GLU A 592 -20.89 7.88 -6.89
CA GLU A 592 -20.41 7.10 -8.03
C GLU A 592 -21.53 6.17 -8.53
N THR A 593 -21.75 6.14 -9.84
CA THR A 593 -22.68 5.20 -10.47
C THR A 593 -21.92 3.96 -10.94
N ARG A 594 -22.34 2.78 -10.50
CA ARG A 594 -21.62 1.51 -10.70
C ARG A 594 -22.35 0.59 -11.66
N GLY A 595 -22.45 1.00 -12.93
CA GLY A 595 -23.12 0.19 -13.97
C GLY A 595 -22.43 -1.14 -14.24
N ASP A 596 -21.15 -1.25 -13.92
CA ASP A 596 -20.39 -2.49 -13.91
C ASP A 596 -20.92 -3.54 -12.92
N TYR A 597 -21.73 -3.15 -11.91
CA TYR A 597 -22.33 -4.10 -10.97
C TYR A 597 -23.45 -4.94 -11.58
N GLN A 598 -23.81 -4.69 -12.84
CA GLN A 598 -24.61 -5.63 -13.62
C GLN A 598 -23.87 -6.96 -13.84
N ARG A 599 -22.54 -7.02 -13.65
CA ARG A 599 -21.73 -8.23 -13.80
C ARG A 599 -21.76 -9.19 -12.61
N PHE A 600 -22.45 -8.85 -11.51
CA PHE A 600 -22.53 -9.71 -10.33
C PHE A 600 -23.10 -11.11 -10.64
N ASP A 601 -24.05 -11.21 -11.59
CA ASP A 601 -24.67 -12.47 -12.02
C ASP A 601 -24.22 -12.94 -13.42
N ASP A 602 -23.12 -12.39 -13.96
CA ASP A 602 -22.53 -12.82 -15.23
C ASP A 602 -22.15 -14.31 -15.16
N VAL A 603 -22.84 -15.13 -15.94
CA VAL A 603 -22.48 -16.53 -16.16
C VAL A 603 -21.65 -16.63 -17.42
N TYR A 604 -20.53 -17.37 -17.34
CA TYR A 604 -19.65 -17.56 -18.50
C TYR A 604 -20.40 -18.09 -19.72
N THR A 605 -20.19 -17.42 -20.85
CA THR A 605 -20.60 -17.90 -22.18
C THR A 605 -19.37 -18.11 -23.05
N ALA A 606 -19.42 -19.07 -23.98
CA ALA A 606 -18.27 -19.39 -24.82
C ALA A 606 -17.82 -18.16 -25.64
N GLY A 607 -16.61 -17.67 -25.36
CA GLY A 607 -16.04 -16.48 -26.01
C GLY A 607 -16.54 -15.14 -25.45
N GLY A 608 -17.35 -15.15 -24.40
CA GLY A 608 -17.78 -13.97 -23.66
C GLY A 608 -17.12 -13.85 -22.29
N ASN A 609 -17.69 -12.96 -21.47
CA ASN A 609 -17.27 -12.69 -20.11
C ASN A 609 -17.94 -13.64 -19.11
N GLY A 610 -17.48 -13.61 -17.86
CA GLY A 610 -18.03 -14.33 -16.71
C GLY A 610 -17.07 -15.38 -16.14
N VAL A 611 -17.38 -15.88 -14.94
CA VAL A 611 -16.49 -16.81 -14.23
C VAL A 611 -16.36 -18.13 -14.99
N TYR A 612 -15.22 -18.33 -15.66
CA TYR A 612 -14.93 -19.59 -16.33
C TYR A 612 -14.51 -20.66 -15.33
N VAL A 613 -15.09 -21.86 -15.46
CA VAL A 613 -14.65 -23.06 -14.75
C VAL A 613 -14.52 -24.20 -15.79
N PRO A 614 -13.38 -24.90 -15.88
CA PRO A 614 -13.19 -25.97 -16.85
C PRO A 614 -14.25 -27.07 -16.75
N ASN A 615 -14.67 -27.63 -17.89
CA ASN A 615 -15.61 -28.74 -17.91
C ASN A 615 -15.07 -29.95 -17.13
N GLY A 616 -15.86 -30.48 -16.21
CA GLY A 616 -15.47 -31.59 -15.35
C GLY A 616 -14.68 -31.19 -14.09
N TRP A 617 -14.29 -29.92 -13.95
CA TRP A 617 -13.75 -29.40 -12.71
C TRP A 617 -14.89 -29.06 -11.74
N SER A 618 -14.72 -29.37 -10.46
CA SER A 618 -15.64 -28.97 -9.40
C SER A 618 -14.91 -28.85 -8.06
N GLY A 619 -15.31 -27.88 -7.25
CA GLY A 619 -14.76 -27.60 -5.95
C GLY A 619 -15.72 -26.79 -5.09
N THR A 620 -15.29 -26.40 -3.89
CA THR A 620 -16.13 -25.65 -2.94
C THR A 620 -15.31 -24.51 -2.29
N MET A 621 -15.90 -23.33 -2.19
CA MET A 621 -15.40 -22.24 -1.34
C MET A 621 -15.58 -22.61 0.15
N PRO A 622 -14.83 -22.02 1.09
CA PRO A 622 -14.92 -22.40 2.52
C PRO A 622 -16.31 -22.25 3.15
N ASN A 623 -17.15 -21.35 2.64
CA ASN A 623 -18.54 -21.15 3.08
C ASN A 623 -19.54 -22.20 2.52
N GLY A 624 -19.09 -23.09 1.63
CA GLY A 624 -19.94 -24.11 0.99
C GLY A 624 -20.37 -23.78 -0.44
N ASP A 625 -20.08 -22.58 -0.95
CA ASP A 625 -20.43 -22.19 -2.31
C ASP A 625 -19.76 -23.12 -3.33
N GLN A 626 -20.55 -23.63 -4.27
CA GLN A 626 -20.08 -24.58 -5.25
C GLN A 626 -19.36 -23.86 -6.37
N ILE A 627 -18.15 -24.30 -6.68
CA ILE A 627 -17.38 -23.85 -7.84
C ILE A 627 -17.51 -24.93 -8.92
N LYS A 628 -18.19 -24.62 -10.02
CA LYS A 628 -18.47 -25.55 -11.13
C LYS A 628 -18.79 -24.77 -12.41
N PRO A 629 -18.80 -25.40 -13.59
CA PRO A 629 -19.24 -24.72 -14.82
C PRO A 629 -20.64 -24.11 -14.66
N GLY A 630 -20.79 -22.86 -15.11
CA GLY A 630 -22.06 -22.12 -15.08
C GLY A 630 -22.33 -21.31 -13.81
N VAL A 631 -21.35 -21.15 -12.92
CA VAL A 631 -21.43 -20.21 -11.79
C VAL A 631 -21.19 -18.77 -12.24
N SER A 632 -21.78 -17.83 -11.52
CA SER A 632 -21.49 -16.39 -11.63
C SER A 632 -20.48 -15.92 -10.56
N PHE A 633 -20.08 -14.65 -10.63
CA PHE A 633 -19.29 -13.98 -9.59
C PHE A 633 -19.95 -14.11 -8.20
N LEU A 634 -21.26 -13.87 -8.13
CA LEU A 634 -22.06 -13.95 -6.91
C LEU A 634 -22.21 -15.38 -6.38
N ASP A 635 -22.27 -16.38 -7.25
CA ASP A 635 -22.52 -17.78 -6.84
C ASP A 635 -21.36 -18.36 -6.02
N ILE A 636 -20.14 -17.85 -6.20
CA ILE A 636 -18.95 -18.23 -5.41
C ILE A 636 -18.60 -17.20 -4.33
N ARG A 637 -19.48 -16.22 -4.09
CA ARG A 637 -19.37 -15.14 -3.10
C ARG A 637 -20.73 -14.87 -2.46
N SER A 638 -21.44 -15.91 -2.05
CA SER A 638 -22.82 -15.78 -1.58
C SER A 638 -22.96 -14.95 -0.30
N PHE A 639 -21.84 -14.68 0.40
CA PHE A 639 -21.78 -13.74 1.52
C PHE A 639 -22.24 -12.33 1.16
N TYR A 640 -22.09 -11.91 -0.11
CA TYR A 640 -22.59 -10.63 -0.59
C TYR A 640 -24.09 -10.42 -0.37
N LYS A 641 -24.88 -11.51 -0.34
CA LYS A 641 -26.32 -11.43 -0.10
C LYS A 641 -26.67 -11.00 1.33
N GLN A 642 -25.69 -11.01 2.24
CA GLN A 642 -25.83 -10.50 3.61
C GLN A 642 -25.32 -9.05 3.76
N ASP A 643 -24.73 -8.48 2.72
CA ASP A 643 -24.22 -7.11 2.77
C ASP A 643 -25.36 -6.09 2.98
N PRO A 644 -25.20 -5.08 3.86
CA PRO A 644 -26.22 -4.06 4.09
C PRO A 644 -26.67 -3.31 2.82
N GLN A 645 -25.79 -3.18 1.83
CA GLN A 645 -26.05 -2.50 0.56
C GLN A 645 -26.49 -3.45 -0.56
N TRP A 646 -26.60 -4.77 -0.31
CA TRP A 646 -26.97 -5.77 -1.31
C TRP A 646 -28.27 -5.44 -2.07
N SER A 647 -29.26 -4.85 -1.37
CA SER A 647 -30.54 -4.46 -1.97
C SER A 647 -30.41 -3.49 -3.16
N LYS A 648 -29.36 -2.66 -3.19
CA LYS A 648 -29.05 -1.78 -4.34
C LYS A 648 -28.65 -2.60 -5.56
N VAL A 649 -27.73 -3.55 -5.40
CA VAL A 649 -27.27 -4.45 -6.47
C VAL A 649 -28.41 -5.34 -6.95
N GLN A 650 -29.18 -5.93 -6.02
CA GLN A 650 -30.34 -6.74 -6.38
C GLN A 650 -31.37 -5.94 -7.21
N THR A 651 -31.57 -4.67 -6.89
CA THR A 651 -32.44 -3.77 -7.68
C THR A 651 -31.84 -3.51 -9.05
N ALA A 652 -30.53 -3.25 -9.13
CA ALA A 652 -29.84 -3.06 -10.41
C ALA A 652 -29.97 -4.29 -11.32
N LEU A 653 -29.69 -5.49 -10.81
CA LEU A 653 -29.80 -6.74 -11.56
C LEU A 653 -31.23 -7.02 -12.06
N SER A 654 -32.25 -6.66 -11.28
CA SER A 654 -33.65 -6.91 -11.66
C SER A 654 -34.26 -5.85 -12.57
N THR A 655 -33.72 -4.63 -12.60
CA THR A 655 -34.31 -3.49 -13.32
C THR A 655 -33.43 -2.93 -14.44
N GLY A 656 -32.13 -3.22 -14.44
CA GLY A 656 -31.13 -2.61 -15.31
C GLY A 656 -30.76 -1.17 -14.95
N VAL A 657 -31.20 -0.66 -13.78
CA VAL A 657 -30.85 0.68 -13.30
C VAL A 657 -29.57 0.62 -12.48
N ASP A 658 -28.54 1.34 -12.92
CA ASP A 658 -27.23 1.32 -12.27
C ASP A 658 -27.31 1.82 -10.81
N PRO A 659 -26.69 1.09 -9.86
CA PRO A 659 -26.71 1.46 -8.47
C PRO A 659 -25.73 2.61 -8.19
N GLN A 660 -26.06 3.41 -7.18
CA GLN A 660 -25.22 4.53 -6.72
C GLN A 660 -24.65 4.27 -5.34
N PHE A 661 -23.37 4.60 -5.20
CA PHE A 661 -22.59 4.43 -3.98
C PHE A 661 -21.82 5.69 -3.66
N THR A 662 -21.41 5.77 -2.40
CA THR A 662 -20.58 6.83 -1.86
C THR A 662 -19.50 6.10 -1.09
N TYR A 663 -18.28 6.10 -1.62
CA TYR A 663 -17.20 5.26 -1.13
C TYR A 663 -16.15 6.08 -0.38
N HIS A 664 -15.59 5.45 0.65
CA HIS A 664 -14.51 5.95 1.48
C HIS A 664 -13.29 5.04 1.34
N ARG A 665 -12.74 4.98 0.12
CA ARG A 665 -11.51 4.22 -0.16
C ARG A 665 -10.36 4.81 0.63
N PHE A 666 -9.65 3.99 1.40
CA PHE A 666 -8.58 4.43 2.29
C PHE A 666 -7.49 5.22 1.55
N TRP A 667 -7.08 4.73 0.38
CA TRP A 667 -6.08 5.39 -0.45
C TRP A 667 -6.56 6.76 -0.94
N ALA A 668 -7.84 6.89 -1.30
CA ALA A 668 -8.41 8.15 -1.79
C ALA A 668 -8.48 9.21 -0.69
N GLN A 669 -8.87 8.80 0.53
CA GLN A 669 -8.87 9.69 1.69
C GLN A 669 -7.46 10.17 2.01
N THR A 670 -6.47 9.28 1.87
CA THR A 670 -5.06 9.61 2.07
C THR A 670 -4.52 10.54 0.98
N ALA A 671 -4.93 10.36 -0.28
CA ALA A 671 -4.54 11.23 -1.38
C ALA A 671 -5.01 12.68 -1.14
N ILE A 672 -6.26 12.87 -0.69
CA ILE A 672 -6.78 14.18 -0.28
C ILE A 672 -5.99 14.74 0.92
N ALA A 673 -5.78 13.95 1.97
CA ALA A 673 -4.97 14.37 3.11
C ALA A 673 -3.57 14.83 2.69
N GLY A 674 -2.92 14.08 1.79
CA GLY A 674 -1.63 14.42 1.21
C GLY A 674 -1.65 15.72 0.43
N ALA A 675 -2.65 15.95 -0.41
CA ALA A 675 -2.79 17.18 -1.18
C ALA A 675 -2.96 18.42 -0.29
N LEU A 676 -3.75 18.31 0.78
CA LEU A 676 -3.94 19.38 1.78
C LEU A 676 -2.61 19.69 2.50
N SER A 677 -1.92 18.65 2.97
CA SER A 677 -0.62 18.78 3.64
C SER A 677 0.45 19.39 2.71
N ASP A 678 0.49 18.94 1.45
CA ASP A 678 1.43 19.45 0.45
C ASP A 678 1.15 20.91 0.10
N TYR A 679 -0.11 21.34 -0.04
CA TYR A 679 -0.44 22.75 -0.27
C TYR A 679 0.05 23.63 0.88
N HIS A 680 -0.25 23.24 2.12
CA HIS A 680 0.21 23.96 3.30
C HIS A 680 1.75 24.12 3.30
N ARG A 681 2.46 23.00 3.15
CA ARG A 681 3.93 22.97 3.22
C ARG A 681 4.58 23.75 2.08
N LEU A 682 4.03 23.67 0.86
CA LEU A 682 4.66 24.25 -0.33
C LEU A 682 4.30 25.73 -0.53
N PHE A 683 3.14 26.19 -0.06
CA PHE A 683 2.61 27.51 -0.41
C PHE A 683 2.05 28.34 0.75
N GLU A 684 1.74 27.77 1.92
CA GLU A 684 1.26 28.54 3.08
C GLU A 684 2.33 28.76 4.15
N SER A 685 3.18 27.77 4.44
CA SER A 685 4.18 27.91 5.49
C SER A 685 5.23 28.98 5.13
N ASP A 686 5.43 29.93 6.05
CA ASP A 686 6.28 31.15 6.12
C ASP A 686 7.42 31.41 5.10
N GLY A 687 7.23 31.17 3.81
CA GLY A 687 8.11 31.62 2.73
C GLY A 687 9.56 31.10 2.77
N THR A 688 9.93 30.22 3.70
CA THR A 688 11.18 29.47 3.64
C THR A 688 10.98 28.31 2.66
N THR A 689 10.83 28.64 1.37
CA THR A 689 11.18 27.69 0.32
C THR A 689 12.55 27.12 0.70
N PRO A 690 12.69 25.81 1.02
CA PRO A 690 14.00 25.26 1.26
C PRO A 690 14.79 25.51 -0.03
N THR A 691 15.77 26.40 0.05
CA THR A 691 16.69 26.61 -1.06
C THR A 691 17.33 25.25 -1.32
N PRO A 692 17.27 24.70 -2.55
CA PRO A 692 17.85 23.40 -2.84
C PRO A 692 19.30 23.40 -2.37
N THR A 693 19.66 22.44 -1.53
CA THR A 693 21.05 22.31 -1.06
C THR A 693 21.96 22.20 -2.29
N PRO A 694 22.98 23.08 -2.44
CA PRO A 694 23.85 23.04 -3.60
C PRO A 694 24.55 21.69 -3.70
N THR A 695 24.57 21.11 -4.91
CA THR A 695 25.25 19.86 -5.22
C THR A 695 26.72 19.92 -4.75
N PRO A 696 27.20 18.97 -3.93
CA PRO A 696 28.60 18.97 -3.49
C PRO A 696 29.51 18.80 -4.71
N THR A 697 30.37 19.79 -4.96
CA THR A 697 31.42 19.70 -5.97
C THR A 697 32.52 18.76 -5.46
N VAL A 698 32.80 17.70 -6.23
CA VAL A 698 33.84 16.71 -5.92
C VAL A 698 35.20 17.42 -5.91
N THR A 699 35.82 17.51 -4.73
CA THR A 699 37.22 17.97 -4.58
C THR A 699 38.12 16.73 -4.49
N PRO A 700 39.22 16.62 -5.27
CA PRO A 700 40.06 15.43 -5.30
C PRO A 700 40.79 15.18 -3.97
N THR A 701 40.76 13.92 -3.53
CA THR A 701 41.35 13.41 -2.29
C THR A 701 42.89 13.47 -2.30
N PRO A 702 43.57 14.01 -1.27
CA PRO A 702 45.02 13.88 -1.12
C PRO A 702 45.44 12.54 -0.48
N THR A 703 46.55 12.00 -1.00
CA THR A 703 47.23 10.73 -0.66
C THR A 703 47.68 10.64 0.81
N PRO A 704 47.58 9.47 1.48
CA PRO A 704 47.99 9.30 2.88
C PRO A 704 49.52 9.18 3.08
N THR A 705 50.03 9.74 4.19
CA THR A 705 51.40 9.58 4.71
C THR A 705 51.34 8.90 6.08
N PRO A 706 52.28 8.00 6.46
CA PRO A 706 52.11 7.06 7.58
C PRO A 706 52.36 7.67 8.96
N THR A 707 51.62 7.20 9.97
CA THR A 707 51.72 7.65 11.37
C THR A 707 52.42 6.61 12.26
N VAL A 708 53.25 7.13 13.16
CA VAL A 708 54.16 6.47 14.12
C VAL A 708 53.44 5.87 15.33
N THR A 709 53.98 4.75 15.83
CA THR A 709 53.54 3.98 17.01
C THR A 709 53.97 4.60 18.34
N PRO A 710 53.08 4.72 19.35
CA PRO A 710 53.48 4.93 20.75
C PRO A 710 53.41 3.67 21.63
N THR A 711 54.39 3.60 22.55
CA THR A 711 54.75 2.59 23.57
C THR A 711 53.78 2.57 24.79
N PRO A 712 53.59 1.42 25.49
CA PRO A 712 52.53 1.23 26.50
C PRO A 712 52.86 1.69 27.94
N THR A 713 51.83 2.09 28.67
CA THR A 713 51.81 2.46 30.12
C THR A 713 50.82 1.53 30.87
N PRO A 714 51.06 1.17 32.15
CA PRO A 714 50.65 -0.13 32.69
C PRO A 714 49.22 -0.24 33.24
N THR A 715 48.81 -1.50 33.26
CA THR A 715 47.52 -2.12 33.62
C THR A 715 47.07 -1.86 35.06
N VAL A 716 45.81 -1.48 35.22
CA VAL A 716 45.04 -1.60 36.46
C VAL A 716 43.93 -2.64 36.27
N THR A 717 43.85 -3.59 37.20
CA THR A 717 42.89 -4.70 37.21
C THR A 717 41.46 -4.20 37.49
N PRO A 718 40.46 -4.49 36.63
CA PRO A 718 39.07 -4.13 36.90
C PRO A 718 38.37 -5.12 37.84
N THR A 719 37.60 -4.56 38.78
CA THR A 719 36.61 -5.22 39.65
C THR A 719 35.42 -5.73 38.80
N PRO A 720 34.84 -6.91 39.08
CA PRO A 720 33.74 -7.47 38.28
C PRO A 720 32.46 -6.64 38.40
N THR A 721 31.95 -6.14 37.27
CA THR A 721 30.61 -5.54 37.13
C THR A 721 29.61 -6.62 36.68
N PRO A 722 28.44 -6.74 37.32
CA PRO A 722 27.46 -7.78 36.99
C PRO A 722 26.79 -7.60 35.62
N THR A 723 26.51 -8.74 35.00
CA THR A 723 25.86 -8.98 33.70
C THR A 723 24.52 -8.26 33.53
N PRO A 724 24.23 -7.64 32.37
CA PRO A 724 22.90 -7.09 32.07
C PRO A 724 21.91 -8.21 31.71
N THR A 725 20.79 -8.25 32.43
CA THR A 725 19.66 -9.16 32.18
C THR A 725 18.60 -8.44 31.35
N VAL A 726 18.13 -9.18 30.33
CA VAL A 726 17.13 -8.92 29.29
C VAL A 726 15.97 -7.96 29.68
N THR A 727 15.69 -6.98 28.82
CA THR A 727 14.50 -6.11 28.89
C THR A 727 13.45 -6.58 27.88
N PRO A 728 12.23 -6.98 28.32
CA PRO A 728 11.11 -7.26 27.42
C PRO A 728 10.41 -5.98 26.91
N THR A 729 9.88 -6.14 25.70
CA THR A 729 9.13 -5.25 24.79
C THR A 729 7.85 -4.60 25.38
N PRO A 730 7.47 -3.37 24.97
CA PRO A 730 6.16 -2.76 25.26
C PRO A 730 5.03 -3.28 24.35
N THR A 731 3.85 -3.54 24.93
CA THR A 731 2.55 -3.87 24.26
C THR A 731 1.44 -2.99 24.88
N PRO A 732 0.29 -2.78 24.21
CA PRO A 732 -0.31 -1.51 23.76
C PRO A 732 -1.21 -0.76 24.77
N THR A 733 -1.55 0.50 24.45
CA THR A 733 -2.54 1.33 25.17
C THR A 733 -3.99 0.95 24.75
N PRO A 734 -4.98 0.96 25.67
CA PRO A 734 -6.27 0.26 25.55
C PRO A 734 -7.45 1.14 25.11
N THR A 735 -8.43 0.54 24.42
CA THR A 735 -9.81 1.02 24.33
C THR A 735 -10.54 0.75 25.66
N SER A 736 -11.28 1.76 26.15
CA SER A 736 -12.03 1.82 27.42
C SER A 736 -11.18 1.86 28.69
N THR A 737 -10.98 3.07 29.22
CA THR A 737 -10.27 3.38 30.48
C THR A 737 -11.05 2.92 31.72
N GLY A 738 -11.24 1.62 31.88
CA GLY A 738 -11.40 1.01 33.19
C GLY A 738 -10.05 1.03 33.92
N ALA A 739 -10.04 1.21 35.24
CA ALA A 739 -8.80 1.17 36.05
C ALA A 739 -8.08 -0.20 35.99
N CYS A 740 -8.71 -1.18 35.34
CA CYS A 740 -8.28 -2.57 35.24
C CYS A 740 -8.86 -3.23 33.99
N THR A 741 -8.24 -4.32 33.54
CA THR A 741 -8.83 -5.28 32.60
C THR A 741 -8.99 -6.62 33.29
N VAL A 742 -10.10 -7.31 33.04
CA VAL A 742 -10.34 -8.66 33.53
C VAL A 742 -10.64 -9.59 32.37
N ARG A 743 -9.84 -10.64 32.26
CA ARG A 743 -10.08 -11.75 31.33
C ARG A 743 -10.61 -12.94 32.10
N TYR A 744 -11.79 -13.41 31.72
CA TYR A 744 -12.45 -14.57 32.34
C TYR A 744 -12.58 -15.69 31.31
N THR A 745 -12.05 -16.86 31.62
CA THR A 745 -12.24 -18.07 30.81
C THR A 745 -12.75 -19.21 31.67
N ALA A 746 -13.72 -19.97 31.19
CA ALA A 746 -14.21 -21.15 31.88
C ALA A 746 -14.22 -22.38 30.97
N SER A 747 -13.78 -23.51 31.53
CA SER A 747 -13.96 -24.84 30.95
C SER A 747 -15.03 -25.56 31.76
N SER A 748 -16.12 -25.97 31.12
CA SER A 748 -17.31 -26.50 31.79
C SER A 748 -17.52 -27.98 31.48
N TRP A 749 -18.06 -28.75 32.42
CA TRP A 749 -18.42 -30.15 32.26
C TRP A 749 -19.62 -30.49 33.14
N ASN A 750 -20.61 -31.23 32.62
CA ASN A 750 -21.81 -31.61 33.37
C ASN A 750 -22.45 -30.40 34.09
N SER A 751 -22.40 -30.41 35.43
CA SER A 751 -22.86 -29.33 36.32
C SER A 751 -21.72 -28.57 37.02
N GLY A 752 -20.47 -28.74 36.54
CA GLY A 752 -19.25 -28.17 37.11
C GLY A 752 -18.44 -27.37 36.08
N PHE A 753 -17.55 -26.50 36.56
CA PHE A 753 -16.61 -25.79 35.69
C PHE A 753 -15.37 -25.35 36.46
N THR A 754 -14.27 -25.15 35.74
CA THR A 754 -13.08 -24.44 36.21
C THR A 754 -13.02 -23.09 35.51
N ALA A 755 -12.93 -22.01 36.29
CA ALA A 755 -12.70 -20.67 35.78
C ALA A 755 -11.30 -20.17 36.12
N SER A 756 -10.66 -19.56 35.12
CA SER A 756 -9.44 -18.77 35.28
C SER A 756 -9.76 -17.31 35.04
N VAL A 757 -9.29 -16.44 35.93
CA VAL A 757 -9.51 -15.00 35.91
C VAL A 757 -8.17 -14.30 35.98
N ARG A 758 -7.82 -13.57 34.92
CA ARG A 758 -6.65 -12.70 34.91
C ARG A 758 -7.10 -11.27 35.15
N VAL A 759 -6.56 -10.65 36.20
CA VAL A 759 -6.82 -9.24 36.54
C VAL A 759 -5.57 -8.43 36.24
N THR A 760 -5.68 -7.38 35.44
CA THR A 760 -4.58 -6.47 35.08
C THR A 760 -4.87 -5.08 35.65
N ASN A 761 -3.89 -4.47 36.32
CA ASN A 761 -3.98 -3.08 36.77
C ASN A 761 -3.58 -2.16 35.60
N ASN A 762 -4.54 -1.43 35.03
CA ASN A 762 -4.27 -0.47 33.96
C ASN A 762 -4.09 0.96 34.49
N GLY A 763 -4.23 1.15 35.80
CA GLY A 763 -4.01 2.43 36.46
C GLY A 763 -2.53 2.82 36.51
N THR A 764 -2.27 4.08 36.84
CA THR A 764 -0.92 4.66 36.92
C THR A 764 -0.26 4.48 38.30
N THR A 765 -0.98 3.92 39.28
CA THR A 765 -0.49 3.65 40.65
C THR A 765 -0.56 2.17 40.99
N ALA A 766 0.37 1.70 41.83
CA ALA A 766 0.34 0.33 42.33
C ALA A 766 -0.81 0.14 43.31
N LEU A 767 -1.57 -0.95 43.15
CA LEU A 767 -2.56 -1.38 44.13
C LEU A 767 -1.86 -2.08 45.29
N ASN A 768 -2.22 -1.74 46.52
CA ASN A 768 -1.73 -2.38 47.75
C ASN A 768 -2.92 -3.05 48.46
N GLY A 769 -3.31 -4.20 47.94
CA GLY A 769 -4.56 -4.90 48.22
C GLY A 769 -5.55 -4.73 47.08
N TRP A 770 -6.20 -5.82 46.69
CA TRP A 770 -7.22 -5.81 45.65
C TRP A 770 -8.43 -6.69 45.99
N ASN A 771 -9.59 -6.21 45.58
CA ASN A 771 -10.89 -6.84 45.76
C ASN A 771 -11.64 -6.82 44.42
N LEU A 772 -11.71 -7.98 43.77
CA LEU A 772 -12.44 -8.16 42.52
C LEU A 772 -13.89 -8.57 42.83
N ARG A 773 -14.86 -7.96 42.16
CA ARG A 773 -16.28 -8.32 42.26
C ARG A 773 -16.91 -8.47 40.88
N PHE A 774 -17.79 -9.46 40.76
CA PHE A 774 -18.63 -9.70 39.58
C PHE A 774 -19.89 -10.47 39.99
N THR A 775 -20.85 -10.60 39.07
CA THR A 775 -22.09 -11.34 39.30
C THR A 775 -22.25 -12.49 38.30
N PHE A 776 -22.83 -13.57 38.76
CA PHE A 776 -23.22 -14.70 37.93
C PHE A 776 -24.67 -14.59 37.47
N ALA A 777 -24.93 -14.86 36.19
CA ALA A 777 -26.25 -14.66 35.56
C ALA A 777 -27.17 -15.89 35.67
N ASN A 778 -26.63 -17.10 35.88
CA ASN A 778 -27.34 -18.36 35.69
C ASN A 778 -27.20 -19.32 36.88
N GLY A 779 -27.23 -18.78 38.10
CA GLY A 779 -27.23 -19.59 39.32
C GLY A 779 -25.92 -20.33 39.59
N GLN A 780 -24.81 -19.89 38.97
CA GLN A 780 -23.50 -20.49 39.23
C GLN A 780 -23.05 -20.24 40.67
N THR A 781 -22.35 -21.21 41.24
CA THR A 781 -21.81 -21.14 42.61
C THR A 781 -20.33 -21.48 42.64
N VAL A 782 -19.53 -20.67 43.33
CA VAL A 782 -18.12 -20.95 43.62
C VAL A 782 -18.04 -22.04 44.68
N GLN A 783 -17.25 -23.10 44.43
CA GLN A 783 -17.07 -24.24 45.34
C GLN A 783 -15.74 -24.18 46.07
N GLN A 784 -14.63 -24.14 45.32
CA GLN A 784 -13.29 -23.93 45.89
C GLN A 784 -12.45 -23.06 44.95
N GLY A 785 -11.65 -22.15 45.51
CA GLY A 785 -10.77 -21.28 44.72
C GLY A 785 -9.33 -21.24 45.23
N TRP A 786 -8.44 -20.71 44.40
CA TRP A 786 -7.02 -20.54 44.70
C TRP A 786 -6.54 -19.14 44.29
N SER A 787 -5.36 -18.77 44.79
CA SER A 787 -4.71 -17.47 44.58
C SER A 787 -5.53 -16.23 45.00
N ALA A 788 -6.69 -16.44 45.62
CA ALA A 788 -7.52 -15.42 46.24
C ALA A 788 -8.38 -16.06 47.34
N THR A 789 -8.86 -15.25 48.27
CA THR A 789 -9.95 -15.63 49.19
C THR A 789 -11.28 -15.32 48.50
N TRP A 790 -12.06 -16.36 48.23
CA TRP A 790 -13.32 -16.27 47.49
C TRP A 790 -14.52 -16.30 48.45
N SER A 791 -15.51 -15.46 48.19
CA SER A 791 -16.82 -15.50 48.84
C SER A 791 -17.92 -15.20 47.84
N GLN A 792 -19.10 -15.76 48.09
CA GLN A 792 -20.29 -15.52 47.26
C GLN A 792 -21.52 -15.33 48.15
N SER A 793 -22.34 -14.34 47.82
CA SER A 793 -23.65 -14.11 48.43
C SER A 793 -24.68 -13.89 47.32
N GLY A 794 -25.66 -14.78 47.23
CA GLY A 794 -26.56 -14.83 46.06
C GLY A 794 -25.77 -14.99 44.76
N THR A 795 -25.98 -14.09 43.81
CA THR A 795 -25.27 -14.07 42.52
C THR A 795 -23.95 -13.30 42.57
N SER A 796 -23.66 -12.57 43.65
CA SER A 796 -22.48 -11.70 43.76
C SER A 796 -21.27 -12.46 44.29
N VAL A 797 -20.19 -12.46 43.51
CA VAL A 797 -18.91 -13.10 43.85
C VAL A 797 -17.88 -12.02 44.19
N THR A 798 -17.07 -12.28 45.22
CA THR A 798 -15.95 -11.43 45.64
C THR A 798 -14.69 -12.28 45.75
N ALA A 799 -13.60 -11.82 45.14
CA ALA A 799 -12.26 -12.39 45.31
C ALA A 799 -11.33 -11.33 45.90
N THR A 800 -10.69 -11.65 47.03
CA THR A 800 -9.73 -10.75 47.69
C THR A 800 -8.33 -11.36 47.63
N ASN A 801 -7.32 -10.53 47.44
CA ASN A 801 -5.94 -10.97 47.33
C ASN A 801 -5.49 -11.86 48.50
N ALA A 802 -4.60 -12.81 48.20
CA ALA A 802 -3.82 -13.51 49.20
C ALA A 802 -2.66 -12.62 49.71
N ALA A 803 -2.02 -13.03 50.80
CA ALA A 803 -0.95 -12.23 51.43
C ALA A 803 0.24 -11.95 50.49
N TRP A 804 0.51 -12.85 49.53
CA TRP A 804 1.68 -12.80 48.65
C TRP A 804 1.42 -12.12 47.29
N ASN A 805 0.16 -11.86 46.92
CA ASN A 805 -0.20 -11.21 45.65
C ASN A 805 -1.04 -9.94 45.82
N GLY A 806 -1.02 -9.33 47.00
CA GLY A 806 -1.77 -8.09 47.27
C GLY A 806 -1.24 -6.87 46.51
N THR A 807 0.04 -6.85 46.14
CA THR A 807 0.62 -5.73 45.40
C THR A 807 0.51 -5.96 43.90
N LEU A 808 -0.14 -5.04 43.17
CA LEU A 808 -0.26 -5.10 41.70
C LEU A 808 0.17 -3.76 41.09
N ALA A 809 1.40 -3.72 40.55
CA ALA A 809 1.96 -2.52 39.90
C ALA A 809 1.18 -2.14 38.62
N PRO A 810 1.29 -0.88 38.13
CA PRO A 810 0.79 -0.50 36.81
C PRO A 810 1.25 -1.48 35.72
N GLY A 811 0.33 -1.97 34.91
CA GLY A 811 0.57 -2.95 33.85
C GLY A 811 0.76 -4.40 34.33
N ALA A 812 0.82 -4.66 35.64
CA ALA A 812 0.98 -6.01 36.16
C ALA A 812 -0.36 -6.76 36.20
N SER A 813 -0.29 -8.09 36.08
CA SER A 813 -1.44 -8.97 36.17
C SER A 813 -1.31 -10.01 37.29
N VAL A 814 -2.46 -10.46 37.82
CA VAL A 814 -2.55 -11.62 38.71
C VAL A 814 -3.54 -12.62 38.14
N ASP A 815 -3.14 -13.89 38.15
CA ASP A 815 -3.98 -15.01 37.75
C ASP A 815 -4.57 -15.68 38.99
N ILE A 816 -5.90 -15.74 39.03
CA ILE A 816 -6.68 -16.39 40.08
C ILE A 816 -7.68 -17.35 39.46
N GLY A 817 -8.16 -18.31 40.23
CA GLY A 817 -9.10 -19.29 39.68
C GLY A 817 -9.94 -19.98 40.73
N PHE A 818 -10.99 -20.63 40.26
CA PHE A 818 -11.87 -21.43 41.10
C PHE A 818 -12.58 -22.52 40.30
N ASN A 819 -12.99 -23.56 41.02
CA ASN A 819 -13.99 -24.50 40.56
C ASN A 819 -15.37 -24.05 41.05
N GLY A 820 -16.35 -24.12 40.17
CA GLY A 820 -17.74 -23.80 40.48
C GLY A 820 -18.71 -24.86 39.96
N SER A 821 -19.98 -24.70 40.31
CA SER A 821 -21.09 -25.49 39.76
C SER A 821 -22.16 -24.62 39.13
N HIS A 822 -22.93 -25.17 38.20
CA HIS A 822 -24.07 -24.52 37.55
C HIS A 822 -25.23 -25.52 37.40
N SER A 823 -26.47 -25.02 37.34
CA SER A 823 -27.68 -25.84 37.18
C SER A 823 -28.27 -25.80 35.76
N GLY A 824 -27.61 -25.11 34.83
CA GLY A 824 -28.05 -24.91 33.44
C GLY A 824 -26.94 -24.27 32.59
N THR A 825 -27.20 -23.13 31.95
CA THR A 825 -26.19 -22.39 31.18
C THR A 825 -25.08 -21.84 32.08
N ASN A 826 -23.82 -21.89 31.64
CA ASN A 826 -22.69 -21.25 32.33
C ASN A 826 -22.20 -20.00 31.58
N THR A 827 -22.98 -18.93 31.59
CA THR A 827 -22.60 -17.67 30.93
C THR A 827 -21.51 -16.96 31.73
N ALA A 828 -20.45 -16.54 31.04
CA ALA A 828 -19.38 -15.75 31.65
C ALA A 828 -19.92 -14.40 32.18
N PRO A 829 -19.39 -13.89 33.31
CA PRO A 829 -19.72 -12.54 33.78
C PRO A 829 -19.29 -11.48 32.76
N THR A 830 -20.13 -10.47 32.54
CA THR A 830 -19.89 -9.39 31.56
C THR A 830 -19.49 -8.07 32.21
N SER A 831 -19.44 -8.00 33.55
CA SER A 831 -19.07 -6.80 34.30
C SER A 831 -18.23 -7.16 35.52
N PHE A 832 -17.14 -6.44 35.71
CA PHE A 832 -16.21 -6.61 36.81
C PHE A 832 -15.89 -5.26 37.44
N THR A 833 -15.64 -5.26 38.74
CA THR A 833 -15.06 -4.12 39.45
C THR A 833 -13.85 -4.55 40.27
N LEU A 834 -12.80 -3.73 40.31
CA LEU A 834 -11.61 -3.92 41.13
C LEU A 834 -11.49 -2.74 42.10
N ASN A 835 -11.54 -3.00 43.40
CA ASN A 835 -11.56 -1.97 44.44
C ASN A 835 -12.68 -0.92 44.22
N GLY A 836 -13.80 -1.33 43.63
CA GLY A 836 -14.95 -0.47 43.32
C GLY A 836 -14.89 0.25 41.97
N ALA A 837 -13.77 0.20 41.25
CA ALA A 837 -13.65 0.77 39.90
C ALA A 837 -14.01 -0.26 38.83
N THR A 838 -14.75 0.14 37.78
CA THR A 838 -15.13 -0.75 36.68
C THR A 838 -13.91 -1.18 35.87
N CYS A 839 -13.83 -2.47 35.55
CA CYS A 839 -12.81 -3.03 34.66
C CYS A 839 -13.37 -3.23 33.25
N ALA A 840 -12.50 -3.09 32.24
CA ALA A 840 -12.77 -3.59 30.91
C ALA A 840 -12.77 -5.13 30.90
N VAL A 841 -13.64 -5.74 30.11
CA VAL A 841 -13.58 -7.19 29.82
C VAL A 841 -12.60 -7.39 28.66
N GLY A 842 -11.62 -8.28 28.81
CA GLY A 842 -10.57 -8.52 27.79
C GLY A 842 -10.17 -9.97 27.63
#